data_AF-A0A937A4A8-F1
#
_entry.id   AF-A0A937A4A8-F1
#
_cell.length_a   1.000
_cell.length_b   1.000
_cell.length_c   1.000
_cell.angle_alpha   90.00
_cell.angle_beta   90.00
_cell.angle_gamma   90.00
#
_symmetry.space_group_name_H-M   'P 1'
#
loop_
_entity.id
_entity.type
_entity.pdbx_description
1 polymer ?
#
loop_
_entity_poly.entity_id
_entity_poly.type
_entity_poly.pdbx_seq_one_letter_code
_entity_poly.pdbx_strand_id
1 'polypeptide(L)'
;MKEVLTRKHALACIAVCASVVLAGCGSGSSSTDSGDTVTVNGDVPVAYVKRSTTLSMNPTDGAPFAAGGDLMIREKSSASAQEHNITGHITQGNGDASDPEVSYDGRKIVFALRCPTSNTSQINGVAACTGRWNIWEYDMTNSGLTNGTLRRITSSTTDDDADPYYLPGGAGYVFSSNRQTKARPNQALGQAYKALDEYEREAVMNLHTMDANGGNITQISFNQSHDRNPVVRPNGDIMFSRWEHVGDRNRFAVFRSKPDGTDMFVLYGAQSPGNSFLHPRDMDPNGAYRGHISSSLMPLSRTQEGGALMVIDAFNYSENNTRAFVTAPATGGQRQVTAQTLNDGMGLSEFGRVTTPYPLWDGTNRILVAYRPCEVTRNGVVVPCATLTSAERARLSARNRLAADIALDTVRDNAPAAYGIYMYNPANQTWLPVAAPPSGFMYTDPIAIQARAEPNATPPVAVDATLAAANMALIEVRSVYDTDGLGRMGEMMLTAADRPAGCARGIAMTTPPHEDSETRSSVADIVALKDPANPAYHCTPVRFVRAMRAVAPPQGMTGLRSSIGETEFEQQQILGYAPVEPDGSFKLHVPADTPLALSIIDSKGRAIQTHTNWIQVRPGERRTCDGCHSPRRGASLNSGVVVNTMPAALVAALASDHQTGETMASTRTRQTPAALTLQANLEFTDVWADTTQSGIVARAPIQIRYTGNANPADDLQTPAPATTGTHRGIINYPEHIAPIWTRARGPAGAHTCTNCHADAAVLDLRGTTSGTGRMTSYEELVMGDPIIDQATGLPQIVVRDGEPMIERGAALVETSSSAANSAGGTRKSRLGEILFGETLLAGAGARTAHPNPPNTAPDHATLLNKAELRLVTEWMDLGGQYYNDPFNPNGSVRAINGLSEASFAANVQPILRRSCAASCHQAGNIDPAVPGGLTFRGNRFILTGSTEGDFGVTLSMISNTCNAASNYLLSRPSSNPHPAGGTGPVLPVGSADYQTIANWISSGC
;
A
#
# COMPACT_ATOMS: atom_id res chain seq x y z
N MET A 1 -8.26 52.56 -9.74
CA MET A 1 -8.22 54.01 -9.42
C MET A 1 -9.66 54.52 -9.38
N LYS A 2 -10.11 54.97 -8.20
CA LYS A 2 -11.36 55.71 -7.86
C LYS A 2 -12.69 54.97 -8.14
N GLU A 3 -13.69 54.94 -7.27
CA GLU A 3 -13.87 55.46 -5.91
C GLU A 3 -15.11 54.78 -5.29
N VAL A 4 -15.12 54.75 -3.96
CA VAL A 4 -16.11 54.16 -3.05
C VAL A 4 -17.25 55.14 -2.80
N LEU A 5 -18.50 54.67 -2.63
CA LEU A 5 -19.42 55.30 -1.68
C LEU A 5 -20.42 54.31 -1.07
N THR A 6 -20.48 54.35 0.27
CA THR A 6 -21.32 53.57 1.18
C THR A 6 -22.29 54.51 1.92
N ARG A 7 -23.46 53.99 2.35
CA ARG A 7 -24.22 54.22 3.61
C ARG A 7 -25.71 53.85 3.37
N LYS A 8 -26.31 52.81 3.96
CA LYS A 8 -26.67 52.46 5.37
C LYS A 8 -27.86 53.24 5.96
N HIS A 9 -28.71 52.46 6.66
CA HIS A 9 -29.78 52.73 7.66
C HIS A 9 -31.23 52.64 7.11
N ALA A 10 -32.21 51.99 7.76
CA ALA A 10 -32.27 51.17 8.98
C ALA A 10 -33.59 50.36 9.06
N LEU A 11 -33.51 49.25 9.81
CA LEU A 11 -34.50 48.45 10.58
C LEU A 11 -36.03 48.67 10.43
N ALA A 12 -36.77 47.56 10.32
CA ALA A 12 -37.70 47.09 11.36
C ALA A 12 -38.10 45.61 11.15
N CYS A 13 -38.05 44.81 12.22
CA CYS A 13 -38.45 43.40 12.31
C CYS A 13 -39.97 43.19 12.13
N ILE A 14 -40.37 41.99 11.68
CA ILE A 14 -41.43 41.15 12.27
C ILE A 14 -41.37 39.75 11.63
N ALA A 15 -41.46 38.73 12.49
CA ALA A 15 -41.42 37.30 12.19
C ALA A 15 -42.75 36.79 11.61
N VAL A 16 -42.72 35.84 10.65
CA VAL A 16 -43.78 34.81 10.47
C VAL A 16 -43.17 33.55 9.82
N CYS A 17 -43.63 32.41 10.34
CA CYS A 17 -43.33 31.02 10.02
C CYS A 17 -43.69 30.53 8.61
N ALA A 18 -43.14 29.34 8.32
CA ALA A 18 -43.40 28.42 7.22
C ALA A 18 -44.86 28.26 6.78
N SER A 19 -45.07 28.20 5.45
CA SER A 19 -46.00 27.28 4.75
C SER A 19 -45.93 27.53 3.24
N VAL A 20 -45.33 26.61 2.47
CA VAL A 20 -45.51 26.57 1.00
C VAL A 20 -46.71 25.67 0.72
N VAL A 21 -47.78 26.32 0.25
CA VAL A 21 -49.04 25.72 -0.19
C VAL A 21 -48.90 25.26 -1.65
N LEU A 22 -49.39 24.04 -1.92
CA LEU A 22 -49.66 23.53 -3.25
C LEU A 22 -50.58 24.48 -4.03
N ALA A 23 -50.24 24.77 -5.28
CA ALA A 23 -51.18 25.26 -6.27
C ALA A 23 -50.96 24.51 -7.59
N GLY A 24 -51.84 23.53 -7.85
CA GLY A 24 -52.14 23.08 -9.20
C GLY A 24 -53.23 23.95 -9.81
N CYS A 25 -53.24 24.08 -11.13
CA CYS A 25 -54.43 24.23 -11.98
C CYS A 25 -54.04 24.08 -13.45
N GLY A 26 -54.83 23.32 -14.21
CA GLY A 26 -54.72 23.22 -15.67
C GLY A 26 -55.40 21.97 -16.23
N SER A 27 -56.72 21.87 -16.10
CA SER A 27 -57.56 20.78 -16.60
C SER A 27 -57.72 20.76 -18.13
N GLY A 28 -57.62 19.57 -18.73
CA GLY A 28 -58.07 19.23 -20.08
C GLY A 28 -58.65 17.81 -20.08
N SER A 29 -59.85 17.65 -20.62
CA SER A 29 -60.76 16.51 -20.45
C SER A 29 -60.48 15.27 -21.33
N SER A 30 -60.56 14.10 -20.68
CA SER A 30 -61.04 12.78 -21.14
C SER A 30 -60.62 12.21 -22.51
N SER A 31 -59.72 11.22 -22.47
CA SER A 31 -59.86 9.96 -23.20
C SER A 31 -59.01 8.87 -22.54
N THR A 32 -59.60 7.71 -22.31
CA THR A 32 -59.00 6.49 -21.76
C THR A 32 -58.05 5.84 -22.77
N ASP A 33 -56.73 5.85 -22.52
CA ASP A 33 -55.80 4.72 -22.69
C ASP A 33 -54.34 5.10 -22.40
N SER A 34 -53.60 4.15 -21.81
CA SER A 34 -52.13 4.07 -21.62
C SER A 34 -51.41 5.15 -20.77
N GLY A 35 -50.61 4.67 -19.80
CA GLY A 35 -49.83 5.49 -18.88
C GLY A 35 -48.65 6.19 -19.56
N ASP A 36 -48.86 7.44 -19.95
CA ASP A 36 -47.79 8.34 -20.37
C ASP A 36 -47.03 8.87 -19.14
N THR A 37 -45.87 8.27 -18.87
CA THR A 37 -44.79 8.93 -18.12
C THR A 37 -44.04 9.84 -19.09
N VAL A 38 -43.97 11.14 -18.78
CA VAL A 38 -43.16 12.12 -19.51
C VAL A 38 -41.75 11.58 -19.62
N THR A 39 -41.36 11.19 -20.84
CA THR A 39 -40.00 10.72 -21.12
C THR A 39 -39.19 11.94 -21.51
N VAL A 40 -38.26 12.36 -20.64
CA VAL A 40 -37.30 13.41 -20.99
C VAL A 40 -36.25 12.75 -21.88
N ASN A 41 -35.92 13.37 -23.01
CA ASN A 41 -34.90 12.87 -23.91
C ASN A 41 -33.60 12.55 -23.12
N GLY A 42 -33.20 11.28 -23.13
CA GLY A 42 -31.98 10.80 -22.47
C GLY A 42 -32.17 9.93 -21.24
N ASP A 43 -33.39 9.56 -20.83
CA ASP A 43 -33.58 8.57 -19.77
C ASP A 43 -33.13 7.16 -20.19
N VAL A 44 -32.50 6.43 -19.26
CA VAL A 44 -31.97 5.07 -19.48
C VAL A 44 -32.45 4.14 -18.37
N PRO A 45 -32.73 2.85 -18.62
CA PRO A 45 -32.98 1.92 -17.52
C PRO A 45 -31.70 1.77 -16.69
N VAL A 46 -31.86 1.63 -15.38
CA VAL A 46 -30.72 1.58 -14.45
C VAL A 46 -30.86 0.41 -13.49
N ALA A 47 -29.72 -0.18 -13.14
CA ALA A 47 -29.60 -1.07 -11.99
C ALA A 47 -28.68 -0.44 -10.95
N TYR A 48 -28.86 -0.80 -9.69
CA TYR A 48 -28.03 -0.37 -8.56
C TYR A 48 -28.27 -1.33 -7.40
N VAL A 49 -27.44 -1.26 -6.36
CA VAL A 49 -27.64 -2.07 -5.15
C VAL A 49 -28.18 -1.23 -4.02
N LYS A 50 -29.20 -1.76 -3.34
CA LYS A 50 -29.62 -1.29 -2.02
C LYS A 50 -28.77 -2.00 -0.99
N ARG A 51 -28.18 -1.27 -0.05
CA ARG A 51 -27.37 -1.82 1.06
C ARG A 51 -27.72 -1.14 2.37
N SER A 52 -27.47 -1.80 3.50
CA SER A 52 -27.74 -1.24 4.84
C SER A 52 -26.75 -0.13 5.19
N THR A 53 -27.21 0.97 5.80
CA THR A 53 -26.32 2.01 6.35
C THR A 53 -25.60 1.59 7.63
N THR A 54 -25.88 0.40 8.16
CA THR A 54 -25.08 -0.19 9.25
C THR A 54 -23.73 -0.70 8.75
N LEU A 55 -23.55 -0.81 7.43
CA LEU A 55 -22.30 -1.19 6.82
C LEU A 55 -21.29 -0.05 6.97
N SER A 56 -20.12 -0.35 7.55
CA SER A 56 -18.96 0.54 7.45
C SER A 56 -18.21 0.18 6.17
N MET A 57 -18.31 1.01 5.13
CA MET A 57 -17.54 0.84 3.91
C MET A 57 -16.21 1.59 4.00
N ASN A 58 -15.09 0.92 3.78
CA ASN A 58 -13.80 1.56 3.56
C ASN A 58 -13.14 0.96 2.33
N PRO A 59 -12.36 1.73 1.55
CA PRO A 59 -11.66 1.20 0.37
C PRO A 59 -10.84 -0.07 0.65
N THR A 60 -10.30 -0.17 1.87
CA THR A 60 -9.48 -1.27 2.36
C THR A 60 -10.28 -2.49 2.79
N ASP A 61 -11.62 -2.45 2.80
CA ASP A 61 -12.46 -3.58 3.20
C ASP A 61 -12.85 -4.37 1.95
N GLY A 62 -12.28 -5.56 1.78
CA GLY A 62 -12.37 -6.37 0.55
C GLY A 62 -13.71 -7.07 0.35
N ALA A 63 -14.41 -7.47 1.42
CA ALA A 63 -15.67 -8.22 1.33
C ALA A 63 -16.74 -7.80 2.37
N PRO A 64 -17.02 -6.49 2.55
CA PRO A 64 -17.92 -5.98 3.59
C PRO A 64 -19.35 -6.49 3.37
N PHE A 65 -20.05 -6.89 4.45
CA PHE A 65 -21.40 -7.47 4.38
C PHE A 65 -22.32 -6.89 5.46
N ALA A 66 -23.55 -6.55 5.08
CA ALA A 66 -24.63 -6.28 6.01
C ALA A 66 -25.97 -6.81 5.47
N ALA A 67 -26.78 -7.42 6.34
CA ALA A 67 -28.09 -7.93 5.95
C ALA A 67 -29.04 -6.81 5.47
N GLY A 68 -29.85 -7.13 4.46
CA GLY A 68 -30.90 -6.26 3.91
C GLY A 68 -30.59 -5.73 2.52
N GLY A 69 -29.45 -6.08 1.93
CA GLY A 69 -29.06 -5.62 0.61
C GLY A 69 -29.66 -6.43 -0.55
N ASP A 70 -29.88 -5.77 -1.68
CA ASP A 70 -30.53 -6.32 -2.87
C ASP A 70 -30.10 -5.62 -4.17
N LEU A 71 -30.15 -6.34 -5.29
CA LEU A 71 -30.09 -5.76 -6.63
C LEU A 71 -31.45 -5.16 -7.00
N MET A 72 -31.44 -3.89 -7.38
CA MET A 72 -32.61 -3.11 -7.76
C MET A 72 -32.54 -2.70 -9.23
N ILE A 73 -33.69 -2.65 -9.90
CA ILE A 73 -33.80 -2.13 -11.27
C ILE A 73 -34.90 -1.05 -11.33
N ARG A 74 -34.63 0.04 -12.06
CA ARG A 74 -35.63 1.01 -12.51
C ARG A 74 -35.69 1.04 -14.03
N GLU A 75 -36.90 1.18 -14.55
CA GLU A 75 -37.16 1.19 -15.99
C GLU A 75 -36.62 2.44 -16.69
N LYS A 76 -36.43 3.53 -15.94
CA LYS A 76 -35.89 4.81 -16.42
C LYS A 76 -35.05 5.45 -15.31
N SER A 77 -34.08 6.28 -15.71
CA SER A 77 -33.22 7.07 -14.82
C SER A 77 -33.97 8.28 -14.25
N SER A 78 -35.11 8.03 -13.61
CA SER A 78 -36.02 9.05 -13.09
C SER A 78 -36.53 8.67 -11.70
N ALA A 79 -36.65 9.67 -10.83
CA ALA A 79 -37.22 9.52 -9.49
C ALA A 79 -38.65 8.98 -9.51
N SER A 80 -39.43 9.25 -10.56
CA SER A 80 -40.80 8.77 -10.70
C SER A 80 -40.93 7.39 -11.33
N ALA A 81 -39.83 6.77 -11.77
CA ALA A 81 -39.84 5.43 -12.36
C ALA A 81 -40.15 4.37 -11.28
N GLN A 82 -40.83 3.29 -11.68
CA GLN A 82 -41.06 2.16 -10.80
C GLN A 82 -39.73 1.46 -10.48
N GLU A 83 -39.57 1.10 -9.21
CA GLU A 83 -38.41 0.37 -8.70
C GLU A 83 -38.79 -1.09 -8.44
N HIS A 84 -37.92 -2.00 -8.87
CA HIS A 84 -38.13 -3.44 -8.83
C HIS A 84 -36.99 -4.12 -8.08
N ASN A 85 -37.31 -4.94 -7.08
CA ASN A 85 -36.33 -5.72 -6.32
C ASN A 85 -36.11 -7.08 -6.99
N ILE A 86 -34.93 -7.30 -7.57
CA ILE A 86 -34.62 -8.48 -8.37
C ILE A 86 -34.23 -9.66 -7.48
N THR A 87 -33.48 -9.41 -6.41
CA THR A 87 -32.89 -10.47 -5.57
C THR A 87 -33.64 -10.73 -4.28
N GLY A 88 -34.65 -9.94 -3.93
CA GLY A 88 -35.37 -10.04 -2.66
C GLY A 88 -35.93 -11.43 -2.34
N HIS A 89 -36.31 -12.20 -3.36
CA HIS A 89 -36.78 -13.58 -3.21
C HIS A 89 -35.66 -14.58 -2.87
N ILE A 90 -34.41 -14.27 -3.21
CA ILE A 90 -33.21 -15.01 -2.82
C ILE A 90 -32.71 -14.52 -1.46
N THR A 91 -32.50 -13.20 -1.29
CA THR A 91 -31.89 -12.64 -0.08
C THR A 91 -32.80 -12.74 1.14
N GLN A 92 -34.13 -12.72 0.94
CA GLN A 92 -35.15 -12.76 1.99
C GLN A 92 -34.91 -11.70 3.09
N GLY A 93 -34.33 -10.56 2.74
CA GLY A 93 -33.95 -9.49 3.68
C GLY A 93 -32.75 -9.81 4.58
N ASN A 94 -32.15 -10.99 4.45
CA ASN A 94 -31.00 -11.44 5.23
C ASN A 94 -29.70 -11.49 4.41
N GLY A 95 -29.78 -11.26 3.10
CA GLY A 95 -28.63 -11.19 2.19
C GLY A 95 -28.14 -9.78 1.92
N ASP A 96 -27.15 -9.68 1.04
CA ASP A 96 -26.55 -8.46 0.52
C ASP A 96 -26.16 -8.69 -0.95
N ALA A 97 -26.14 -7.63 -1.74
CA ALA A 97 -25.72 -7.63 -3.14
C ALA A 97 -24.77 -6.45 -3.40
N SER A 98 -23.78 -6.63 -4.27
CA SER A 98 -22.82 -5.59 -4.63
C SER A 98 -22.38 -5.68 -6.09
N ASP A 99 -21.78 -4.59 -6.56
CA ASP A 99 -20.97 -4.52 -7.77
C ASP A 99 -21.65 -5.07 -9.05
N PRO A 100 -22.88 -4.63 -9.41
CA PRO A 100 -23.50 -5.01 -10.66
C PRO A 100 -22.75 -4.41 -11.86
N GLU A 101 -22.66 -5.19 -12.93
CA GLU A 101 -22.11 -4.79 -14.22
C GLU A 101 -22.99 -5.31 -15.37
N VAL A 102 -23.18 -4.48 -16.39
CA VAL A 102 -23.98 -4.84 -17.56
C VAL A 102 -23.12 -5.48 -18.66
N SER A 103 -23.67 -6.50 -19.32
CA SER A 103 -23.09 -7.07 -20.55
C SER A 103 -23.04 -6.04 -21.68
N TYR A 104 -22.13 -6.22 -22.63
CA TYR A 104 -21.94 -5.25 -23.72
C TYR A 104 -23.18 -5.08 -24.61
N ASP A 105 -24.03 -6.10 -24.73
CA ASP A 105 -25.30 -6.02 -25.46
C ASP A 105 -26.46 -5.46 -24.63
N GLY A 106 -26.23 -5.12 -23.36
CA GLY A 106 -27.24 -4.54 -22.47
C GLY A 106 -28.28 -5.53 -21.95
N ARG A 107 -28.08 -6.85 -22.13
CA ARG A 107 -29.10 -7.88 -21.85
C ARG A 107 -28.88 -8.69 -20.58
N LYS A 108 -27.70 -8.62 -19.97
CA LYS A 108 -27.38 -9.36 -18.75
C LYS A 108 -26.71 -8.47 -17.73
N ILE A 109 -26.87 -8.79 -16.45
CA ILE A 109 -26.20 -8.12 -15.34
C ILE A 109 -25.45 -9.18 -14.53
N VAL A 110 -24.13 -9.04 -14.42
CA VAL A 110 -23.31 -9.85 -13.49
C VAL A 110 -23.16 -9.05 -12.19
N PHE A 111 -23.17 -9.70 -11.03
CA PHE A 111 -23.08 -9.04 -9.72
C PHE A 111 -22.62 -10.03 -8.65
N ALA A 112 -22.26 -9.54 -7.47
CA ALA A 112 -21.96 -10.38 -6.31
C ALA A 112 -23.16 -10.44 -5.36
N LEU A 113 -23.43 -11.61 -4.79
CA LEU A 113 -24.50 -11.79 -3.79
C LEU A 113 -24.02 -12.73 -2.69
N ARG A 114 -24.30 -12.33 -1.45
CA ARG A 114 -24.07 -13.12 -0.25
C ARG A 114 -25.36 -13.23 0.56
N CYS A 115 -25.63 -14.42 1.06
CA CYS A 115 -26.68 -14.64 2.03
C CYS A 115 -26.30 -15.77 3.01
N PRO A 116 -26.83 -15.76 4.25
CA PRO A 116 -26.55 -16.78 5.25
C PRO A 116 -26.95 -18.18 4.77
N THR A 117 -26.24 -19.22 5.22
CA THR A 117 -26.57 -20.62 4.92
C THR A 117 -27.92 -21.07 5.50
N SER A 118 -28.47 -20.33 6.45
CA SER A 118 -29.81 -20.54 7.02
C SER A 118 -30.94 -20.08 6.10
N ASN A 119 -30.65 -19.36 5.01
CA ASN A 119 -31.64 -18.94 4.04
C ASN A 119 -32.21 -20.15 3.27
N THR A 120 -33.53 -20.18 3.08
CA THR A 120 -34.26 -21.33 2.53
C THR A 120 -34.46 -21.27 1.01
N SER A 121 -34.04 -20.18 0.37
CA SER A 121 -34.19 -20.01 -1.08
C SER A 121 -33.36 -21.05 -1.84
N GLN A 122 -33.91 -21.48 -2.97
CA GLN A 122 -33.29 -22.44 -3.86
C GLN A 122 -33.12 -21.85 -5.25
N ILE A 123 -32.06 -22.27 -5.93
CA ILE A 123 -31.83 -22.03 -7.35
C ILE A 123 -31.56 -23.36 -8.02
N ASN A 124 -32.31 -23.71 -9.06
CA ASN A 124 -32.20 -25.00 -9.77
C ASN A 124 -32.23 -26.24 -8.84
N GLY A 125 -33.06 -26.21 -7.80
CA GLY A 125 -33.22 -27.33 -6.86
C GLY A 125 -32.10 -27.49 -5.82
N VAL A 126 -31.14 -26.57 -5.74
CA VAL A 126 -30.10 -26.54 -4.69
C VAL A 126 -30.20 -25.26 -3.86
N ALA A 127 -29.63 -25.26 -2.66
CA ALA A 127 -29.59 -24.06 -1.81
C ALA A 127 -28.88 -22.90 -2.55
N ALA A 128 -29.54 -21.75 -2.59
CA ALA A 128 -29.02 -20.55 -3.26
C ALA A 128 -27.82 -19.94 -2.51
N CYS A 129 -27.85 -19.99 -1.18
CA CYS A 129 -26.88 -19.32 -0.32
C CYS A 129 -25.77 -20.27 0.17
N THR A 130 -24.53 -19.77 0.18
CA THR A 130 -23.33 -20.52 0.60
C THR A 130 -22.71 -19.97 1.91
N GLY A 131 -23.21 -18.83 2.40
CA GLY A 131 -22.58 -18.06 3.49
C GLY A 131 -21.46 -17.12 3.04
N ARG A 132 -21.08 -17.15 1.75
CA ARG A 132 -20.00 -16.35 1.15
C ARG A 132 -20.48 -15.52 -0.03
N TRP A 133 -19.73 -14.48 -0.37
CA TRP A 133 -19.92 -13.75 -1.63
C TRP A 133 -19.64 -14.68 -2.81
N ASN A 134 -20.62 -14.78 -3.71
CA ASN A 134 -20.51 -15.55 -4.95
C ASN A 134 -20.96 -14.68 -6.12
N ILE A 135 -20.50 -15.01 -7.33
CA ILE A 135 -20.86 -14.30 -8.55
C ILE A 135 -22.17 -14.86 -9.09
N TRP A 136 -23.06 -13.95 -9.49
CA TRP A 136 -24.38 -14.23 -10.06
C TRP A 136 -24.56 -13.47 -11.36
N GLU A 137 -25.47 -13.96 -12.19
CA GLU A 137 -25.89 -13.33 -13.43
C GLU A 137 -27.42 -13.26 -13.49
N TYR A 138 -27.95 -12.13 -13.91
CA TYR A 138 -29.35 -11.92 -14.22
C TYR A 138 -29.51 -11.72 -15.73
N ASP A 139 -30.19 -12.64 -16.40
CA ASP A 139 -30.35 -12.65 -17.85
C ASP A 139 -31.74 -12.13 -18.25
N MET A 140 -31.78 -10.98 -18.93
CA MET A 140 -33.00 -10.30 -19.37
C MET A 140 -33.34 -10.56 -20.85
N THR A 141 -32.54 -11.39 -21.56
CA THR A 141 -32.56 -11.52 -23.02
C THR A 141 -33.95 -11.78 -23.61
N ASN A 142 -34.78 -12.59 -22.93
CA ASN A 142 -36.09 -13.04 -23.45
C ASN A 142 -37.31 -12.57 -22.63
N SER A 143 -37.11 -11.78 -21.57
CA SER A 143 -38.14 -11.58 -20.55
C SER A 143 -38.34 -10.12 -20.11
N GLY A 144 -37.64 -9.18 -20.76
CA GLY A 144 -37.64 -7.77 -20.36
C GLY A 144 -36.85 -7.52 -19.07
N LEU A 145 -36.89 -6.29 -18.57
CA LEU A 145 -36.02 -5.81 -17.49
C LEU A 145 -36.24 -6.49 -16.13
N THR A 146 -37.43 -7.02 -15.86
CA THR A 146 -37.85 -7.43 -14.50
C THR A 146 -38.22 -8.91 -14.38
N ASN A 147 -38.39 -9.64 -15.49
CA ASN A 147 -38.73 -11.06 -15.49
C ASN A 147 -37.59 -11.95 -16.01
N GLY A 148 -36.35 -11.46 -15.97
CA GLY A 148 -35.16 -12.22 -16.32
C GLY A 148 -34.90 -13.42 -15.39
N THR A 149 -33.91 -14.23 -15.74
CA THR A 149 -33.54 -15.45 -15.00
C THR A 149 -32.25 -15.26 -14.23
N LEU A 150 -32.25 -15.62 -12.94
CA LEU A 150 -31.04 -15.64 -12.12
C LEU A 150 -30.25 -16.94 -12.33
N ARG A 151 -28.93 -16.82 -12.42
CA ARG A 151 -27.97 -17.91 -12.46
C ARG A 151 -26.85 -17.65 -11.46
N ARG A 152 -26.58 -18.61 -10.58
CA ARG A 152 -25.38 -18.58 -9.73
C ARG A 152 -24.18 -19.11 -10.53
N ILE A 153 -23.12 -18.31 -10.64
CA ILE A 153 -21.90 -18.62 -11.42
C ILE A 153 -20.85 -19.32 -10.57
N THR A 154 -20.54 -18.79 -9.39
CA THR A 154 -19.62 -19.41 -8.44
C THR A 154 -20.37 -20.00 -7.23
N SER A 155 -19.77 -20.99 -6.57
CA SER A 155 -20.39 -21.65 -5.41
C SER A 155 -19.40 -21.94 -4.28
N SER A 156 -18.45 -21.04 -4.03
CA SER A 156 -17.54 -21.18 -2.90
C SER A 156 -18.29 -21.09 -1.58
N THR A 157 -17.89 -21.96 -0.65
CA THR A 157 -18.32 -21.97 0.75
C THR A 157 -17.21 -21.47 1.69
N THR A 158 -16.00 -21.29 1.17
CA THR A 158 -14.79 -20.96 1.94
C THR A 158 -14.21 -19.59 1.60
N ASP A 159 -14.55 -19.05 0.44
CA ASP A 159 -13.94 -17.85 -0.14
C ASP A 159 -15.02 -16.90 -0.63
N ASP A 160 -14.67 -15.63 -0.69
CA ASP A 160 -15.54 -14.55 -1.16
C ASP A 160 -15.09 -14.12 -2.56
N ASP A 161 -16.04 -14.11 -3.50
CA ASP A 161 -15.88 -13.60 -4.88
C ASP A 161 -16.74 -12.33 -5.05
N ALA A 162 -16.11 -11.21 -5.40
CA ALA A 162 -16.73 -9.88 -5.51
C ALA A 162 -16.21 -9.09 -6.73
N ASP A 163 -16.74 -7.89 -6.96
CA ASP A 163 -16.32 -7.00 -8.07
C ASP A 163 -16.27 -7.68 -9.46
N PRO A 164 -17.32 -8.40 -9.94
CA PRO A 164 -17.28 -9.08 -11.23
C PRO A 164 -17.44 -8.14 -12.43
N TYR A 165 -16.81 -8.49 -13.56
CA TYR A 165 -16.95 -7.79 -14.83
C TYR A 165 -16.85 -8.76 -16.02
N TYR A 166 -17.54 -8.48 -17.13
CA TYR A 166 -17.53 -9.31 -18.34
C TYR A 166 -16.21 -9.17 -19.15
N LEU A 167 -15.57 -10.29 -19.48
CA LEU A 167 -14.51 -10.33 -20.48
C LEU A 167 -15.11 -10.32 -21.91
N PRO A 168 -14.47 -9.69 -22.90
CA PRO A 168 -14.97 -9.59 -24.26
C PRO A 168 -14.96 -10.95 -24.99
N GLY A 169 -15.73 -11.07 -26.06
CA GLY A 169 -15.81 -12.25 -26.92
C GLY A 169 -16.47 -13.46 -26.24
N GLY A 170 -17.23 -13.25 -25.17
CA GLY A 170 -17.81 -14.33 -24.36
C GLY A 170 -16.76 -15.15 -23.59
N ALA A 171 -15.56 -14.61 -23.38
CA ALA A 171 -14.47 -15.29 -22.69
C ALA A 171 -14.76 -15.60 -21.20
N GLY A 172 -15.78 -14.97 -20.62
CA GLY A 172 -16.23 -15.19 -19.26
C GLY A 172 -16.12 -13.92 -18.42
N TYR A 173 -15.47 -14.00 -17.27
CA TYR A 173 -15.48 -12.94 -16.26
C TYR A 173 -14.11 -12.70 -15.65
N VAL A 174 -13.84 -11.45 -15.26
CA VAL A 174 -12.83 -11.08 -14.26
C VAL A 174 -13.54 -10.70 -12.97
N PHE A 175 -12.94 -10.99 -11.81
CA PHE A 175 -13.49 -10.65 -10.50
C PHE A 175 -12.38 -10.59 -9.45
N SER A 176 -12.65 -9.94 -8.32
CA SER A 176 -11.76 -9.94 -7.14
C SER A 176 -12.14 -11.08 -6.20
N SER A 177 -11.16 -11.81 -5.65
CA SER A 177 -11.41 -12.97 -4.80
C SER A 177 -10.29 -13.25 -3.82
N ASN A 178 -10.65 -13.75 -2.63
CA ASN A 178 -9.72 -14.16 -1.57
C ASN A 178 -9.38 -15.67 -1.58
N ARG A 179 -9.66 -16.37 -2.69
CA ARG A 179 -9.29 -17.78 -2.90
C ARG A 179 -7.79 -18.02 -2.84
N GLN A 180 -7.00 -17.06 -3.34
CA GLN A 180 -5.53 -17.16 -3.44
C GLN A 180 -5.08 -18.48 -4.09
N THR A 181 -5.75 -18.89 -5.17
CA THR A 181 -5.61 -20.25 -5.76
C THR A 181 -4.17 -20.65 -6.09
N LYS A 182 -3.31 -19.67 -6.42
CA LYS A 182 -1.90 -19.89 -6.71
C LYS A 182 -0.96 -19.30 -5.68
N ALA A 183 -1.30 -18.17 -5.05
CA ALA A 183 -0.46 -17.59 -3.99
C ALA A 183 -0.42 -18.47 -2.72
N ARG A 184 -1.57 -18.99 -2.28
CA ARG A 184 -1.71 -19.80 -1.06
C ARG A 184 -0.76 -21.01 -1.01
N PRO A 185 -0.65 -21.88 -2.04
CA PRO A 185 0.28 -22.99 -2.02
C PRO A 185 1.75 -22.60 -2.27
N ASN A 186 2.03 -21.38 -2.74
CA ASN A 186 3.37 -20.92 -3.13
C ASN A 186 3.90 -19.78 -2.25
N GLN A 187 3.43 -19.69 -1.00
CA GLN A 187 3.89 -18.65 -0.10
C GLN A 187 5.40 -18.75 0.17
N ALA A 188 5.95 -17.70 0.76
CA ALA A 188 7.33 -17.70 1.16
C ALA A 188 7.66 -18.83 2.15
N LEU A 189 8.95 -19.15 2.27
CA LEU A 189 9.47 -20.14 3.22
C LEU A 189 8.99 -21.59 3.01
N GLY A 190 8.29 -21.88 1.91
CA GLY A 190 7.82 -23.22 1.58
C GLY A 190 6.56 -23.62 2.35
N GLN A 191 5.79 -22.63 2.82
CA GLN A 191 4.55 -22.84 3.56
C GLN A 191 3.33 -22.67 2.65
N ALA A 192 2.20 -23.25 3.06
CA ALA A 192 0.92 -23.07 2.37
C ALA A 192 -0.12 -22.47 3.32
N TYR A 193 -0.50 -21.21 3.09
CA TYR A 193 -1.43 -20.47 3.94
C TYR A 193 -2.08 -19.30 3.21
N LYS A 194 -3.26 -18.87 3.68
CA LYS A 194 -3.89 -17.64 3.18
C LYS A 194 -3.16 -16.44 3.78
N ALA A 195 -2.66 -15.57 2.91
CA ALA A 195 -2.12 -14.28 3.28
C ALA A 195 -3.25 -13.35 3.75
N LEU A 196 -2.98 -12.58 4.80
CA LEU A 196 -3.75 -11.39 5.14
C LEU A 196 -3.20 -10.16 4.41
N ASP A 197 -3.98 -9.08 4.36
CA ASP A 197 -3.52 -7.78 3.87
C ASP A 197 -2.36 -7.22 4.71
N GLU A 198 -1.72 -6.15 4.23
CA GLU A 198 -0.58 -5.49 4.91
C GLU A 198 -1.02 -4.73 6.19
N TYR A 199 -2.31 -4.79 6.55
CA TYR A 199 -2.83 -4.41 7.88
C TYR A 199 -3.14 -5.61 8.78
N GLU A 200 -2.95 -6.84 8.29
CA GLU A 200 -3.27 -8.09 8.95
C GLU A 200 -4.76 -8.24 9.33
N ARG A 201 -5.68 -7.60 8.60
CA ARG A 201 -7.12 -7.55 8.95
C ARG A 201 -7.94 -8.63 8.28
N GLU A 202 -7.72 -8.88 7.00
CA GLU A 202 -8.51 -9.85 6.23
C GLU A 202 -7.73 -10.52 5.11
N ALA A 203 -8.27 -11.63 4.59
CA ALA A 203 -7.64 -12.37 3.51
C ALA A 203 -7.60 -11.54 2.23
N VAL A 204 -6.42 -11.47 1.61
CA VAL A 204 -6.18 -10.63 0.42
C VAL A 204 -7.11 -10.97 -0.74
N MET A 205 -7.84 -9.96 -1.23
CA MET A 205 -8.59 -9.99 -2.50
C MET A 205 -7.67 -9.69 -3.69
N ASN A 206 -7.51 -10.64 -4.61
CA ASN A 206 -6.77 -10.46 -5.87
C ASN A 206 -7.65 -10.79 -7.09
N LEU A 207 -7.24 -10.32 -8.26
CA LEU A 207 -7.94 -10.56 -9.51
C LEU A 207 -7.85 -12.02 -9.95
N HIS A 208 -8.99 -12.56 -10.36
CA HIS A 208 -9.14 -13.88 -10.97
C HIS A 208 -9.95 -13.75 -12.26
N THR A 209 -9.71 -14.66 -13.20
CA THR A 209 -10.56 -14.85 -14.38
C THR A 209 -11.18 -16.22 -14.39
N MET A 210 -12.32 -16.37 -15.04
CA MET A 210 -13.02 -17.64 -15.23
C MET A 210 -13.77 -17.64 -16.56
N ASP A 211 -14.12 -18.83 -17.05
CA ASP A 211 -14.97 -18.95 -18.23
C ASP A 211 -16.43 -18.58 -17.95
N ALA A 212 -17.24 -18.44 -19.01
CA ALA A 212 -18.65 -18.03 -18.92
C ALA A 212 -19.55 -19.02 -18.14
N ASN A 213 -19.08 -20.25 -17.90
CA ASN A 213 -19.78 -21.28 -17.12
C ASN A 213 -19.35 -21.31 -15.65
N GLY A 214 -18.42 -20.44 -15.23
CA GLY A 214 -17.86 -20.42 -13.88
C GLY A 214 -16.74 -21.44 -13.65
N GLY A 215 -16.23 -22.07 -14.72
CA GLY A 215 -15.09 -22.98 -14.68
C GLY A 215 -13.75 -22.28 -14.85
N ASN A 216 -12.65 -23.05 -14.78
CA ASN A 216 -11.28 -22.59 -15.09
C ASN A 216 -10.82 -21.32 -14.32
N ILE A 217 -11.26 -21.17 -13.07
CA ILE A 217 -10.88 -20.03 -12.23
C ILE A 217 -9.35 -19.96 -12.10
N THR A 218 -8.76 -18.84 -12.53
CA THR A 218 -7.32 -18.61 -12.56
C THR A 218 -6.98 -17.30 -11.86
N GLN A 219 -6.11 -17.34 -10.85
CA GLN A 219 -5.55 -16.12 -10.23
C GLN A 219 -4.62 -15.40 -11.22
N ILE A 220 -4.85 -14.11 -11.46
CA ILE A 220 -4.08 -13.27 -12.38
C ILE A 220 -3.28 -12.15 -11.69
N SER A 221 -3.56 -11.84 -10.42
CA SER A 221 -2.76 -10.90 -9.61
C SER A 221 -2.33 -11.44 -8.25
N PHE A 222 -1.25 -10.89 -7.69
CA PHE A 222 -0.54 -11.38 -6.50
C PHE A 222 -0.10 -10.25 -5.55
N ASN A 223 -0.87 -9.17 -5.48
CA ASN A 223 -0.60 -8.11 -4.52
C ASN A 223 -0.65 -8.64 -3.07
N GLN A 224 0.06 -8.00 -2.14
CA GLN A 224 -0.07 -8.30 -0.70
C GLN A 224 -1.24 -7.56 -0.05
N SER A 225 -1.70 -6.49 -0.68
CA SER A 225 -2.96 -5.83 -0.37
C SER A 225 -4.00 -6.11 -1.47
N HIS A 226 -5.12 -5.38 -1.48
CA HIS A 226 -6.22 -5.67 -2.38
C HIS A 226 -6.03 -5.15 -3.80
N ASP A 227 -6.50 -5.93 -4.79
CA ASP A 227 -6.81 -5.46 -6.14
C ASP A 227 -8.33 -5.52 -6.33
N ARG A 228 -8.97 -4.38 -6.61
CA ARG A 228 -10.43 -4.20 -6.59
C ARG A 228 -10.97 -3.45 -7.81
N ASN A 229 -12.28 -3.55 -8.00
CA ASN A 229 -13.06 -2.87 -9.04
C ASN A 229 -12.47 -3.02 -10.46
N PRO A 230 -12.28 -4.26 -10.97
CA PRO A 230 -11.80 -4.46 -12.32
C PRO A 230 -12.87 -4.06 -13.36
N VAL A 231 -12.45 -3.39 -14.42
CA VAL A 231 -13.25 -3.10 -15.62
C VAL A 231 -12.42 -3.36 -16.87
N VAL A 232 -13.04 -3.73 -17.99
CA VAL A 232 -12.33 -3.90 -19.25
C VAL A 232 -12.38 -2.61 -20.07
N ARG A 233 -11.19 -2.11 -20.43
CA ARG A 233 -11.01 -0.91 -21.25
C ARG A 233 -11.31 -1.19 -22.72
N PRO A 234 -11.60 -0.17 -23.56
CA PRO A 234 -11.82 -0.36 -25.00
C PRO A 234 -10.69 -1.09 -25.75
N ASN A 235 -9.46 -1.02 -25.24
CA ASN A 235 -8.30 -1.72 -25.80
C ASN A 235 -8.16 -3.17 -25.29
N GLY A 236 -9.12 -3.71 -24.53
CA GLY A 236 -9.12 -5.07 -24.02
C GLY A 236 -8.28 -5.34 -22.77
N ASP A 237 -7.55 -4.34 -22.27
CA ASP A 237 -6.84 -4.45 -20.99
C ASP A 237 -7.85 -4.36 -19.83
N ILE A 238 -7.59 -5.08 -18.74
CA ILE A 238 -8.29 -4.92 -17.47
C ILE A 238 -7.70 -3.70 -16.77
N MET A 239 -8.52 -2.73 -16.38
CA MET A 239 -8.19 -1.61 -15.51
C MET A 239 -8.77 -1.86 -14.12
N PHE A 240 -8.04 -1.52 -13.06
CA PHE A 240 -8.48 -1.80 -11.69
C PHE A 240 -7.78 -0.87 -10.69
N SER A 241 -8.27 -0.84 -9.46
CA SER A 241 -7.65 -0.13 -8.34
C SER A 241 -6.78 -1.10 -7.53
N ARG A 242 -5.49 -0.78 -7.39
CA ARG A 242 -4.52 -1.56 -6.60
C ARG A 242 -4.16 -0.79 -5.35
N TRP A 243 -4.33 -1.41 -4.19
CA TRP A 243 -3.84 -0.89 -2.93
C TRP A 243 -2.32 -1.09 -2.84
N GLU A 244 -1.56 0.00 -2.90
CA GLU A 244 -0.13 0.01 -2.62
C GLU A 244 0.07 0.28 -1.11
N HIS A 245 0.52 -0.72 -0.34
CA HIS A 245 0.78 -0.60 1.10
C HIS A 245 2.19 -1.08 1.55
N VAL A 246 3.20 -0.89 0.68
CA VAL A 246 4.61 -1.19 0.99
C VAL A 246 5.32 0.04 1.54
N GLY A 247 5.97 -0.08 2.70
CA GLY A 247 6.55 1.08 3.37
C GLY A 247 5.44 2.02 3.84
N ASP A 248 5.73 3.31 3.89
CA ASP A 248 4.74 4.35 4.23
C ASP A 248 3.81 4.70 3.06
N ARG A 249 3.92 4.01 1.91
CA ARG A 249 2.86 4.13 0.89
C ARG A 249 1.63 3.48 1.44
N ASN A 250 0.49 4.16 1.36
CA ASN A 250 -0.78 3.57 1.75
C ASN A 250 -1.92 4.26 1.00
N ARG A 251 -2.29 3.70 -0.14
CA ARG A 251 -3.29 4.27 -1.06
C ARG A 251 -3.68 3.32 -2.20
N PHE A 252 -4.77 3.63 -2.90
CA PHE A 252 -5.09 3.01 -4.18
C PHE A 252 -4.65 3.86 -5.38
N ALA A 253 -3.94 3.22 -6.31
CA ALA A 253 -3.63 3.77 -7.63
C ALA A 253 -4.29 2.92 -8.73
N VAL A 254 -4.42 3.48 -9.94
CA VAL A 254 -5.09 2.81 -11.06
C VAL A 254 -4.06 2.01 -11.85
N PHE A 255 -4.29 0.71 -11.97
CA PHE A 255 -3.44 -0.24 -12.69
C PHE A 255 -4.16 -0.79 -13.92
N ARG A 256 -3.38 -1.37 -14.83
CA ARG A 256 -3.85 -2.15 -15.96
C ARG A 256 -3.13 -3.49 -16.05
N SER A 257 -3.75 -4.47 -16.69
CA SER A 257 -3.17 -5.78 -17.01
C SER A 257 -3.85 -6.39 -18.24
N LYS A 258 -3.18 -7.31 -18.94
CA LYS A 258 -3.86 -8.21 -19.88
C LYS A 258 -4.80 -9.18 -19.14
N PRO A 259 -5.80 -9.77 -19.82
CA PRO A 259 -6.73 -10.72 -19.21
C PRO A 259 -6.11 -11.95 -18.55
N ASP A 260 -4.89 -12.33 -18.94
CA ASP A 260 -4.14 -13.45 -18.36
C ASP A 260 -3.19 -13.05 -17.22
N GLY A 261 -3.16 -11.76 -16.85
CA GLY A 261 -2.28 -11.20 -15.82
C GLY A 261 -0.92 -10.70 -16.31
N THR A 262 -0.60 -10.84 -17.61
CA THR A 262 0.65 -10.33 -18.19
C THR A 262 0.60 -8.82 -18.42
N ASP A 263 1.77 -8.18 -18.57
CA ASP A 263 1.93 -6.73 -18.79
C ASP A 263 1.17 -5.88 -17.76
N MET A 264 1.18 -6.33 -16.50
CA MET A 264 0.63 -5.54 -15.40
C MET A 264 1.47 -4.30 -15.17
N PHE A 265 0.83 -3.13 -15.19
CA PHE A 265 1.51 -1.87 -14.95
C PHE A 265 0.57 -0.81 -14.42
N VAL A 266 1.13 0.19 -13.73
CA VAL A 266 0.37 1.36 -13.31
C VAL A 266 -0.09 2.16 -14.53
N LEU A 267 -1.38 2.50 -14.56
CA LEU A 267 -1.97 3.36 -15.58
C LEU A 267 -1.90 4.83 -15.16
N TYR A 268 -2.26 5.14 -13.91
CA TYR A 268 -2.31 6.49 -13.35
C TYR A 268 -2.27 6.49 -11.81
N GLY A 269 -1.79 7.57 -11.19
CA GLY A 269 -2.08 7.89 -9.79
C GLY A 269 -1.04 7.48 -8.75
N ALA A 270 0.00 6.75 -9.14
CA ALA A 270 1.07 6.34 -8.23
C ALA A 270 1.99 7.51 -7.76
N GLN A 271 1.64 8.75 -8.06
CA GLN A 271 2.28 9.96 -7.52
C GLN A 271 1.43 11.21 -7.57
N SER A 272 0.18 11.02 -7.93
CA SER A 272 -0.77 12.11 -8.05
C SER A 272 -1.28 12.54 -6.66
N PRO A 273 -1.72 13.80 -6.51
CA PRO A 273 -2.33 14.25 -5.28
C PRO A 273 -3.67 13.55 -5.03
N GLY A 274 -4.06 13.53 -3.75
CA GLY A 274 -5.13 12.69 -3.24
C GLY A 274 -4.59 11.38 -2.66
N ASN A 275 -5.45 10.63 -1.98
CA ASN A 275 -5.06 9.35 -1.40
C ASN A 275 -5.42 8.20 -2.35
N SER A 276 -6.69 7.81 -2.44
CA SER A 276 -7.09 6.55 -3.11
C SER A 276 -8.05 6.76 -4.27
N PHE A 277 -7.63 6.34 -5.47
CA PHE A 277 -8.46 6.28 -6.69
C PHE A 277 -9.20 4.94 -6.76
N LEU A 278 -10.52 4.96 -6.58
CA LEU A 278 -11.42 3.80 -6.60
C LEU A 278 -12.40 3.88 -7.77
N HIS A 279 -12.99 2.75 -8.14
CA HIS A 279 -14.01 2.64 -9.20
C HIS A 279 -13.60 3.30 -10.54
N PRO A 280 -12.38 3.05 -11.07
CA PRO A 280 -11.93 3.66 -12.31
C PRO A 280 -12.75 3.13 -13.49
N ARG A 281 -13.21 4.02 -14.38
CA ARG A 281 -13.93 3.66 -15.62
C ARG A 281 -13.54 4.57 -16.78
N ASP A 282 -13.41 4.03 -17.99
CA ASP A 282 -13.23 4.87 -19.18
C ASP A 282 -14.49 5.71 -19.44
N MET A 283 -14.28 7.00 -19.73
CA MET A 283 -15.31 7.87 -20.31
C MET A 283 -15.65 7.41 -21.73
N ASP A 284 -16.72 7.95 -22.32
CA ASP A 284 -17.15 7.59 -23.69
C ASP A 284 -15.97 7.68 -24.68
N PRO A 285 -15.53 6.55 -25.28
CA PRO A 285 -14.39 6.54 -26.19
C PRO A 285 -14.64 7.29 -27.50
N ASN A 286 -15.90 7.58 -27.83
CA ASN A 286 -16.30 8.37 -28.99
C ASN A 286 -16.74 9.80 -28.61
N GLY A 287 -16.72 10.14 -27.32
CA GLY A 287 -17.16 11.42 -26.78
C GLY A 287 -16.05 12.46 -26.65
N ALA A 288 -16.41 13.60 -26.06
CA ALA A 288 -15.49 14.72 -25.82
C ALA A 288 -14.36 14.39 -24.81
N TYR A 289 -14.58 13.36 -24.00
CA TYR A 289 -13.64 12.87 -22.97
C TYR A 289 -12.88 11.62 -23.40
N ARG A 290 -12.74 11.37 -24.71
CA ARG A 290 -11.97 10.23 -25.23
C ARG A 290 -10.59 10.13 -24.56
N GLY A 291 -10.26 8.93 -24.08
CA GLY A 291 -8.99 8.65 -23.39
C GLY A 291 -8.94 9.11 -21.93
N HIS A 292 -10.00 9.75 -21.43
CA HIS A 292 -10.14 10.06 -20.01
C HIS A 292 -10.81 8.92 -19.26
N ILE A 293 -10.56 8.85 -17.96
CA ILE A 293 -11.24 7.96 -17.02
C ILE A 293 -11.96 8.78 -15.94
N SER A 294 -13.10 8.30 -15.45
CA SER A 294 -13.71 8.77 -14.21
C SER A 294 -13.28 7.89 -13.04
N SER A 295 -13.10 8.47 -11.86
CA SER A 295 -12.82 7.73 -10.62
C SER A 295 -13.29 8.52 -9.41
N SER A 296 -13.64 7.83 -8.34
CA SER A 296 -13.82 8.45 -7.02
C SER A 296 -12.47 8.56 -6.29
N LEU A 297 -12.16 9.74 -5.75
CA LEU A 297 -10.92 10.00 -5.00
C LEU A 297 -11.22 10.29 -3.53
N MET A 298 -10.71 9.44 -2.63
CA MET A 298 -11.09 9.44 -1.21
C MET A 298 -9.92 9.02 -0.29
N PRO A 299 -10.01 9.25 1.03
CA PRO A 299 -9.10 8.63 1.99
C PRO A 299 -9.47 7.16 2.25
N LEU A 300 -8.58 6.42 2.91
CA LEU A 300 -8.76 4.99 3.20
C LEU A 300 -9.80 4.66 4.27
N SER A 301 -10.26 5.65 5.04
CA SER A 301 -11.20 5.41 6.12
C SER A 301 -12.08 6.62 6.42
N ARG A 302 -13.09 6.41 7.28
CA ARG A 302 -13.95 7.46 7.87
C ARG A 302 -14.86 8.19 6.88
N THR A 303 -14.93 7.74 5.63
CA THR A 303 -15.73 8.39 4.58
C THR A 303 -16.84 7.54 4.00
N GLN A 304 -16.99 6.28 4.48
CA GLN A 304 -17.99 5.34 3.97
C GLN A 304 -17.86 5.20 2.44
N GLU A 305 -16.64 4.89 1.99
CA GLU A 305 -16.19 4.86 0.58
C GLU A 305 -16.65 6.05 -0.28
N GLY A 306 -16.63 7.27 0.29
CA GLY A 306 -17.08 8.49 -0.38
C GLY A 306 -15.99 9.52 -0.59
N GLY A 307 -15.92 10.12 -1.77
CA GLY A 307 -14.90 11.11 -2.10
C GLY A 307 -15.31 12.13 -3.14
N ALA A 308 -14.30 12.66 -3.84
CA ALA A 308 -14.47 13.56 -4.96
C ALA A 308 -14.69 12.80 -6.28
N LEU A 309 -15.51 13.36 -7.17
CA LEU A 309 -15.67 12.86 -8.53
C LEU A 309 -14.54 13.43 -9.41
N MET A 310 -13.61 12.57 -9.80
CA MET A 310 -12.46 12.94 -10.63
C MET A 310 -12.68 12.52 -12.08
N VAL A 311 -12.29 13.39 -13.01
CA VAL A 311 -12.04 13.04 -14.40
C VAL A 311 -10.56 13.23 -14.68
N ILE A 312 -9.94 12.17 -15.19
CA ILE A 312 -8.50 12.02 -15.33
C ILE A 312 -8.16 11.83 -16.81
N ASP A 313 -7.27 12.66 -17.37
CA ASP A 313 -6.73 12.50 -18.72
C ASP A 313 -5.65 11.42 -18.73
N ALA A 314 -6.09 10.17 -18.65
CA ALA A 314 -5.21 9.01 -18.71
C ALA A 314 -4.69 8.72 -20.12
N PHE A 315 -4.85 9.62 -21.10
CA PHE A 315 -4.22 9.52 -22.42
C PHE A 315 -2.96 10.39 -22.49
N ASN A 316 -3.05 11.65 -22.04
CA ASN A 316 -1.92 12.58 -22.07
C ASN A 316 -1.06 12.56 -20.81
N TYR A 317 -1.51 11.88 -19.74
CA TYR A 317 -0.82 11.88 -18.46
C TYR A 317 -0.67 10.50 -17.83
N SER A 318 0.46 10.29 -17.16
CA SER A 318 0.68 9.14 -16.28
C SER A 318 0.57 9.50 -14.79
N GLU A 319 0.64 10.79 -14.47
CA GLU A 319 0.40 11.40 -13.15
C GLU A 319 -0.15 12.80 -13.36
N ASN A 320 -0.71 13.43 -12.32
CA ASN A 320 -1.26 14.78 -12.41
C ASN A 320 -0.26 15.79 -13.00
N ASN A 321 1.02 15.67 -12.69
CA ASN A 321 2.06 16.59 -13.14
C ASN A 321 3.05 15.97 -14.15
N THR A 322 2.78 14.75 -14.64
CA THR A 322 3.69 14.05 -15.58
C THR A 322 3.01 13.81 -16.91
N ARG A 323 3.38 14.64 -17.90
CA ARG A 323 2.91 14.55 -19.27
C ARG A 323 3.54 13.36 -20.00
N ALA A 324 2.75 12.72 -20.86
CA ALA A 324 3.20 11.62 -21.72
C ALA A 324 4.07 12.11 -22.89
N PHE A 325 3.81 13.33 -23.39
CA PHE A 325 4.48 13.92 -24.55
C PHE A 325 4.69 15.43 -24.35
N VAL A 326 5.67 16.03 -25.02
CA VAL A 326 5.97 17.47 -24.96
C VAL A 326 4.79 18.32 -25.41
N THR A 327 4.04 17.84 -26.39
CA THR A 327 2.86 18.51 -26.98
C THR A 327 1.59 18.40 -26.14
N ALA A 328 1.57 17.55 -25.11
CA ALA A 328 0.43 17.45 -24.21
C ALA A 328 0.21 18.80 -23.48
N PRO A 329 -1.04 19.28 -23.34
CA PRO A 329 -1.35 20.52 -22.62
C PRO A 329 -0.79 20.48 -21.21
N ALA A 330 -0.26 21.59 -20.67
CA ALA A 330 0.30 21.66 -19.31
C ALA A 330 -0.73 22.08 -18.24
N THR A 331 -1.89 21.44 -18.23
CA THR A 331 -3.05 21.79 -17.39
C THR A 331 -3.26 20.87 -16.18
N GLY A 332 -2.52 19.77 -16.10
CA GLY A 332 -2.70 18.73 -15.10
C GLY A 332 -3.51 17.54 -15.61
N GLY A 333 -3.17 16.34 -15.11
CA GLY A 333 -3.77 15.07 -15.51
C GLY A 333 -5.10 14.74 -14.83
N GLN A 334 -5.46 15.43 -13.74
CA GLN A 334 -6.74 15.21 -13.05
C GLN A 334 -7.46 16.50 -12.70
N ARG A 335 -8.79 16.45 -12.70
CA ARG A 335 -9.64 17.54 -12.19
C ARG A 335 -10.92 17.03 -11.55
N GLN A 336 -11.43 17.77 -10.56
CA GLN A 336 -12.81 17.64 -10.14
C GLN A 336 -13.71 18.33 -11.17
N VAL A 337 -14.80 17.69 -11.54
CA VAL A 337 -15.75 18.23 -12.54
C VAL A 337 -16.94 18.95 -11.90
N THR A 338 -17.12 18.80 -10.59
CA THR A 338 -18.22 19.39 -9.82
C THR A 338 -18.10 20.91 -9.68
N ALA A 339 -19.24 21.60 -9.55
CA ALA A 339 -19.28 23.06 -9.40
C ALA A 339 -18.61 23.53 -8.09
N GLN A 340 -18.73 22.71 -7.04
CA GLN A 340 -18.06 22.89 -5.77
C GLN A 340 -17.08 21.75 -5.56
N THR A 341 -15.91 22.06 -5.02
CA THR A 341 -14.90 21.05 -4.69
C THR A 341 -15.43 20.15 -3.59
N LEU A 342 -15.45 18.84 -3.85
CA LEU A 342 -15.74 17.83 -2.85
C LEU A 342 -14.44 17.50 -2.10
N ASN A 343 -14.54 17.32 -0.78
CA ASN A 343 -13.38 17.01 0.06
C ASN A 343 -12.92 15.57 -0.18
N ASP A 344 -11.70 15.42 -0.71
CA ASP A 344 -11.04 14.15 -0.97
C ASP A 344 -10.19 13.64 0.21
N GLY A 345 -10.20 14.35 1.33
CA GLY A 345 -9.59 13.96 2.60
C GLY A 345 -10.58 13.50 3.68
N MET A 346 -10.05 13.20 4.88
CA MET A 346 -10.80 12.69 6.03
C MET A 346 -11.70 13.72 6.74
N GLY A 347 -11.83 14.94 6.21
CA GLY A 347 -12.63 15.98 6.84
C GLY A 347 -14.09 16.02 6.43
N LEU A 348 -14.84 16.93 7.06
CA LEU A 348 -16.19 17.24 6.64
C LEU A 348 -16.17 17.64 5.16
N SER A 349 -17.02 17.03 4.34
CA SER A 349 -17.19 17.41 2.95
C SER A 349 -18.42 18.28 2.81
N GLU A 350 -18.26 19.60 2.87
CA GLU A 350 -19.38 20.57 2.96
C GLU A 350 -20.41 20.42 1.82
N PHE A 351 -19.97 19.93 0.67
CA PHE A 351 -20.79 19.74 -0.52
C PHE A 351 -21.10 18.27 -0.83
N GLY A 352 -20.95 17.39 0.15
CA GLY A 352 -21.29 15.97 0.03
C GLY A 352 -20.15 15.11 -0.51
N ARG A 353 -20.44 13.83 -0.75
CA ARG A 353 -19.48 12.82 -1.22
C ARG A 353 -20.09 12.02 -2.37
N VAL A 354 -19.24 11.64 -3.32
CA VAL A 354 -19.57 10.78 -4.46
C VAL A 354 -18.84 9.45 -4.33
N THR A 355 -19.50 8.38 -4.75
CA THR A 355 -18.90 7.08 -4.99
C THR A 355 -19.45 6.43 -6.26
N THR A 356 -18.77 5.36 -6.70
CA THR A 356 -19.19 4.45 -7.78
C THR A 356 -19.65 5.15 -9.06
N PRO A 357 -18.83 6.04 -9.67
CA PRO A 357 -19.19 6.69 -10.92
C PRO A 357 -19.31 5.70 -12.07
N TYR A 358 -20.35 5.87 -12.90
CA TYR A 358 -20.61 5.09 -14.11
C TYR A 358 -20.90 6.03 -15.30
N PRO A 359 -19.91 6.30 -16.16
CA PRO A 359 -20.10 7.11 -17.36
C PRO A 359 -21.03 6.45 -18.39
N LEU A 360 -21.88 7.25 -19.04
CA LEU A 360 -22.70 6.81 -20.17
C LEU A 360 -21.91 6.95 -21.48
N TRP A 361 -21.99 5.94 -22.34
CA TRP A 361 -21.38 5.92 -23.68
C TRP A 361 -22.42 6.20 -24.78
N ASP A 362 -23.20 7.26 -24.57
CA ASP A 362 -24.28 7.72 -25.45
C ASP A 362 -23.99 9.09 -26.07
N GLY A 363 -22.73 9.56 -26.03
CA GLY A 363 -22.30 10.88 -26.49
C GLY A 363 -22.64 12.04 -25.53
N THR A 364 -23.41 11.80 -24.47
CA THR A 364 -23.83 12.88 -23.54
C THR A 364 -22.77 13.22 -22.49
N ASN A 365 -21.83 12.31 -22.25
CA ASN A 365 -20.82 12.38 -21.18
C ASN A 365 -21.41 12.47 -19.77
N ARG A 366 -22.70 12.14 -19.59
CA ARG A 366 -23.32 12.06 -18.27
C ARG A 366 -22.74 10.90 -17.48
N ILE A 367 -22.80 10.99 -16.16
CA ILE A 367 -22.24 10.01 -15.24
C ILE A 367 -23.31 9.68 -14.19
N LEU A 368 -23.71 8.43 -14.09
CA LEU A 368 -24.47 7.94 -12.94
C LEU A 368 -23.53 7.87 -11.74
N VAL A 369 -24.00 8.36 -10.59
CA VAL A 369 -23.19 8.42 -9.37
C VAL A 369 -24.06 8.12 -8.15
N ALA A 370 -23.47 7.47 -7.15
CA ALA A 370 -24.02 7.45 -5.81
C ALA A 370 -23.52 8.71 -5.08
N TYR A 371 -24.43 9.59 -4.66
CA TYR A 371 -24.11 10.86 -4.00
C TYR A 371 -24.88 10.99 -2.68
N ARG A 372 -24.17 11.47 -1.66
CA ARG A 372 -24.75 11.88 -0.38
C ARG A 372 -24.47 13.36 -0.13
N PRO A 373 -25.46 14.16 0.29
CA PRO A 373 -25.22 15.51 0.76
C PRO A 373 -24.41 15.52 2.07
N CYS A 374 -23.93 16.71 2.46
CA CYS A 374 -23.27 16.87 3.75
C CYS A 374 -24.30 16.88 4.88
N GLU A 375 -24.20 15.89 5.76
CA GLU A 375 -25.04 15.73 6.93
C GLU A 375 -24.20 15.33 8.14
N VAL A 376 -24.60 15.80 9.31
CA VAL A 376 -23.99 15.51 10.61
C VAL A 376 -25.08 15.24 11.63
N THR A 377 -24.75 14.68 12.79
CA THR A 377 -25.72 14.64 13.90
C THR A 377 -25.55 15.85 14.81
N ARG A 378 -26.66 16.47 15.22
CA ARG A 378 -26.74 17.49 16.27
C ARG A 378 -27.66 16.97 17.36
N ASN A 379 -27.12 16.71 18.55
CA ASN A 379 -27.80 16.05 19.67
C ASN A 379 -28.46 14.72 19.26
N GLY A 380 -27.76 13.94 18.42
CA GLY A 380 -28.25 12.67 17.88
C GLY A 380 -29.24 12.78 16.72
N VAL A 381 -29.64 13.99 16.30
CA VAL A 381 -30.55 14.22 15.16
C VAL A 381 -29.75 14.58 13.92
N VAL A 382 -30.01 13.91 12.79
CA VAL A 382 -29.36 14.23 11.51
C VAL A 382 -29.81 15.62 11.04
N VAL A 383 -28.84 16.49 10.73
CA VAL A 383 -29.07 17.83 10.20
C VAL A 383 -28.14 18.11 9.01
N PRO A 384 -28.58 18.89 8.00
CA PRO A 384 -27.70 19.29 6.90
C PRO A 384 -26.57 20.19 7.37
N CYS A 385 -25.37 20.02 6.82
CA CYS A 385 -24.20 20.85 7.15
C CYS A 385 -24.40 22.34 6.86
N ALA A 386 -25.30 22.68 5.92
CA ALA A 386 -25.70 24.05 5.63
C ALA A 386 -26.28 24.78 6.87
N THR A 387 -26.76 24.04 7.87
CA THR A 387 -27.29 24.59 9.12
C THR A 387 -26.24 24.78 10.22
N LEU A 388 -24.97 24.44 9.95
CA LEU A 388 -23.90 24.57 10.92
C LEU A 388 -23.45 26.02 11.08
N THR A 389 -23.14 26.39 12.31
CA THR A 389 -22.43 27.61 12.64
C THR A 389 -20.94 27.47 12.33
N SER A 390 -20.23 28.59 12.21
CA SER A 390 -18.77 28.55 12.00
C SER A 390 -18.02 27.90 13.17
N ALA A 391 -18.55 28.00 14.39
CA ALA A 391 -17.98 27.35 15.57
C ALA A 391 -18.14 25.82 15.50
N GLU A 392 -19.32 25.32 15.09
CA GLU A 392 -19.54 23.88 14.90
C GLU A 392 -18.66 23.32 13.77
N ARG A 393 -18.52 24.04 12.64
CA ARG A 393 -17.58 23.66 11.57
C ARG A 393 -16.13 23.57 12.05
N ALA A 394 -15.68 24.57 12.80
CA ALA A 394 -14.34 24.56 13.39
C ALA A 394 -14.17 23.39 14.36
N ARG A 395 -15.20 23.06 15.15
CA ARG A 395 -15.20 21.94 16.08
C ARG A 395 -15.03 20.59 15.39
N LEU A 396 -15.76 20.35 14.30
CA LEU A 396 -15.68 19.14 13.47
C LEU A 396 -14.36 19.03 12.68
N SER A 397 -13.74 20.19 12.39
CA SER A 397 -12.48 20.25 11.64
C SER A 397 -11.24 20.10 12.54
N ALA A 398 -11.38 20.23 13.86
CA ALA A 398 -10.27 20.12 14.79
C ALA A 398 -9.74 18.67 14.87
N ARG A 399 -8.43 18.49 14.60
CA ARG A 399 -7.77 17.17 14.58
C ARG A 399 -6.99 16.82 15.84
N ASN A 400 -6.57 17.81 16.62
CA ASN A 400 -5.79 17.60 17.85
C ASN A 400 -6.74 17.44 19.05
N ARG A 401 -7.63 16.46 19.00
CA ARG A 401 -8.64 16.22 20.03
C ARG A 401 -8.81 14.74 20.29
N LEU A 402 -8.96 14.38 21.55
CA LEU A 402 -9.13 12.98 21.95
C LEU A 402 -10.45 12.43 21.44
N ALA A 403 -10.47 11.14 21.07
CA ALA A 403 -11.69 10.44 20.65
C ALA A 403 -12.80 10.57 21.71
N ALA A 404 -12.45 10.51 23.00
CA ALA A 404 -13.38 10.71 24.11
C ALA A 404 -14.02 12.12 24.11
N ASP A 405 -13.25 13.17 23.81
CA ASP A 405 -13.78 14.54 23.73
C ASP A 405 -14.71 14.70 22.53
N ILE A 406 -14.35 14.09 21.40
CA ILE A 406 -15.19 14.07 20.19
C ILE A 406 -16.50 13.33 20.48
N ALA A 407 -16.43 12.23 21.22
CA ALA A 407 -17.58 11.44 21.66
C ALA A 407 -18.47 12.13 22.70
N LEU A 408 -18.11 13.31 23.20
CA LEU A 408 -18.95 14.16 24.05
C LEU A 408 -19.55 15.36 23.29
N ASP A 409 -19.10 15.62 22.06
CA ASP A 409 -19.61 16.77 21.30
C ASP A 409 -21.10 16.60 20.99
N THR A 410 -21.81 17.73 21.04
CA THR A 410 -23.21 17.83 20.63
C THR A 410 -23.37 17.75 19.12
N VAL A 411 -22.34 18.06 18.34
CA VAL A 411 -22.32 17.96 16.88
C VAL A 411 -21.22 17.00 16.44
N ARG A 412 -21.55 16.00 15.60
CA ARG A 412 -20.62 14.95 15.17
C ARG A 412 -20.77 14.59 13.70
N ASP A 413 -19.64 14.33 13.04
CA ASP A 413 -19.59 13.79 11.68
C ASP A 413 -19.77 12.26 11.69
N ASN A 414 -20.98 11.82 12.04
CA ASN A 414 -21.36 10.41 12.16
C ASN A 414 -22.77 10.12 11.62
N ALA A 415 -23.27 10.98 10.73
CA ALA A 415 -24.52 10.69 10.05
C ALA A 415 -24.39 9.41 9.22
N PRO A 416 -25.42 8.53 9.18
CA PRO A 416 -25.42 7.36 8.31
C PRO A 416 -25.20 7.77 6.85
N ALA A 417 -24.40 7.02 6.08
CA ALA A 417 -24.19 7.33 4.66
C ALA A 417 -25.38 6.89 3.79
N ALA A 418 -26.47 7.65 3.80
CA ALA A 418 -27.61 7.41 2.91
C ALA A 418 -27.31 7.94 1.48
N TYR A 419 -26.49 7.23 0.71
CA TYR A 419 -26.27 7.54 -0.70
C TYR A 419 -27.55 7.37 -1.53
N GLY A 420 -27.86 8.33 -2.38
CA GLY A 420 -28.86 8.21 -3.44
C GLY A 420 -28.21 8.16 -4.82
N ILE A 421 -28.93 7.66 -5.82
CA ILE A 421 -28.48 7.63 -7.21
C ILE A 421 -28.85 8.93 -7.91
N TYR A 422 -27.88 9.54 -8.56
CA TYR A 422 -28.03 10.76 -9.35
C TYR A 422 -27.44 10.57 -10.74
N MET A 423 -28.04 11.22 -11.73
CA MET A 423 -27.43 11.44 -13.04
C MET A 423 -26.74 12.81 -13.01
N TYR A 424 -25.41 12.80 -13.06
CA TYR A 424 -24.58 14.00 -13.10
C TYR A 424 -24.23 14.37 -14.54
N ASN A 425 -24.39 15.65 -14.89
CA ASN A 425 -23.95 16.18 -16.18
C ASN A 425 -22.74 17.09 -15.98
N PRO A 426 -21.53 16.71 -16.45
CA PRO A 426 -20.33 17.52 -16.27
C PRO A 426 -20.32 18.82 -17.07
N ALA A 427 -21.03 18.89 -18.20
CA ALA A 427 -21.07 20.10 -19.02
C ALA A 427 -21.88 21.23 -18.37
N ASN A 428 -23.00 20.87 -17.74
CA ASN A 428 -23.90 21.83 -17.09
C ASN A 428 -23.74 21.86 -15.56
N GLN A 429 -22.92 20.95 -15.01
CA GLN A 429 -22.73 20.72 -13.58
C GLN A 429 -24.05 20.49 -12.79
N THR A 430 -25.03 19.84 -13.43
CA THR A 430 -26.35 19.56 -12.84
C THR A 430 -26.45 18.16 -12.27
N TRP A 431 -27.20 18.01 -11.18
CA TRP A 431 -27.48 16.73 -10.50
C TRP A 431 -28.98 16.42 -10.61
N LEU A 432 -29.33 15.37 -11.37
CA LEU A 432 -30.72 14.91 -11.49
C LEU A 432 -30.94 13.71 -10.55
N PRO A 433 -31.83 13.79 -9.55
CA PRO A 433 -32.15 12.65 -8.70
C PRO A 433 -32.79 11.51 -9.49
N VAL A 434 -32.25 10.30 -9.34
CA VAL A 434 -32.75 9.07 -9.99
C VAL A 434 -33.43 8.16 -8.99
N ALA A 435 -32.82 7.93 -7.84
CA ALA A 435 -33.37 7.06 -6.79
C ALA A 435 -32.89 7.52 -5.41
N ALA A 436 -33.81 7.61 -4.46
CA ALA A 436 -33.50 7.91 -3.06
C ALA A 436 -33.74 6.66 -2.21
N PRO A 437 -32.82 6.32 -1.29
CA PRO A 437 -32.96 5.12 -0.48
C PRO A 437 -34.02 5.31 0.62
N PRO A 438 -34.67 4.22 1.08
CA PRO A 438 -35.45 4.24 2.31
C PRO A 438 -34.55 4.43 3.54
N SER A 439 -35.14 4.85 4.66
CA SER A 439 -34.42 5.02 5.93
C SER A 439 -33.69 3.74 6.36
N GLY A 440 -32.45 3.87 6.80
CA GLY A 440 -31.57 2.75 7.16
C GLY A 440 -30.85 2.08 5.98
N PHE A 441 -31.05 2.59 4.75
CA PHE A 441 -30.42 2.06 3.55
C PHE A 441 -29.70 3.14 2.75
N MET A 442 -28.84 2.68 1.85
CA MET A 442 -28.14 3.46 0.85
C MET A 442 -28.22 2.76 -0.50
N TYR A 443 -28.15 3.53 -1.58
CA TYR A 443 -28.05 3.02 -2.95
C TYR A 443 -26.64 3.30 -3.49
N THR A 444 -25.96 2.25 -3.96
CA THR A 444 -24.61 2.32 -4.53
C THR A 444 -24.52 1.57 -5.86
N ASP A 445 -23.37 1.69 -6.53
CA ASP A 445 -23.02 0.95 -7.74
C ASP A 445 -24.05 1.09 -8.88
N PRO A 446 -24.45 2.32 -9.24
CA PRO A 446 -25.40 2.49 -10.33
C PRO A 446 -24.76 2.15 -11.67
N ILE A 447 -25.49 1.38 -12.48
CA ILE A 447 -25.13 1.07 -13.87
C ILE A 447 -26.29 1.39 -14.80
N ALA A 448 -25.97 1.82 -16.02
CA ALA A 448 -26.95 1.94 -17.09
C ALA A 448 -27.15 0.59 -17.78
N ILE A 449 -28.40 0.16 -17.96
CA ILE A 449 -28.74 -1.05 -18.71
C ILE A 449 -28.86 -0.65 -20.19
N GLN A 450 -27.72 -0.54 -20.86
CA GLN A 450 -27.62 -0.12 -22.24
C GLN A 450 -26.57 -0.93 -22.99
N ALA A 451 -26.81 -1.16 -24.28
CA ALA A 451 -25.80 -1.71 -25.15
C ALA A 451 -24.66 -0.68 -25.35
N ARG A 452 -23.43 -1.18 -25.38
CA ARG A 452 -22.22 -0.41 -25.67
C ARG A 452 -21.29 -1.19 -26.58
N ALA A 453 -20.33 -0.51 -27.18
CA ALA A 453 -19.30 -1.17 -27.97
C ALA A 453 -18.55 -2.19 -27.10
N GLU A 454 -18.48 -3.43 -27.57
CA GLU A 454 -17.68 -4.47 -26.94
C GLU A 454 -16.18 -4.13 -27.10
N PRO A 455 -15.37 -4.20 -26.03
CA PRO A 455 -13.93 -4.03 -26.10
C PRO A 455 -13.25 -4.99 -27.06
N ASN A 456 -12.09 -4.59 -27.57
CA ASN A 456 -11.24 -5.49 -28.34
C ASN A 456 -10.80 -6.68 -27.48
N ALA A 457 -10.77 -7.88 -28.05
CA ALA A 457 -10.05 -8.99 -27.44
C ALA A 457 -8.55 -8.76 -27.56
N THR A 458 -7.83 -8.84 -26.45
CA THR A 458 -6.39 -8.60 -26.42
C THR A 458 -5.64 -9.89 -26.17
N PRO A 459 -4.69 -10.25 -27.06
CA PRO A 459 -3.94 -11.49 -26.89
C PRO A 459 -3.01 -11.40 -25.66
N PRO A 460 -2.77 -12.55 -24.99
CA PRO A 460 -1.68 -12.73 -24.04
C PRO A 460 -0.33 -12.23 -24.56
N VAL A 461 0.54 -11.82 -23.64
CA VAL A 461 1.95 -11.62 -23.97
C VAL A 461 2.57 -12.98 -24.31
N ALA A 462 3.43 -13.02 -25.33
CA ALA A 462 4.18 -14.23 -25.65
C ALA A 462 5.11 -14.62 -24.49
N VAL A 463 5.09 -15.90 -24.11
CA VAL A 463 5.85 -16.43 -22.96
C VAL A 463 6.92 -17.42 -23.41
N ASP A 464 8.03 -17.46 -22.66
CA ASP A 464 9.04 -18.52 -22.77
C ASP A 464 8.52 -19.79 -22.10
N ALA A 465 8.31 -20.85 -22.88
CA ALA A 465 7.76 -22.12 -22.40
C ALA A 465 8.67 -22.82 -21.37
N THR A 466 9.99 -22.65 -21.45
CA THR A 466 10.94 -23.25 -20.51
C THR A 466 10.84 -22.58 -19.15
N LEU A 467 10.81 -21.25 -19.14
CA LEU A 467 10.61 -20.48 -17.91
C LEU A 467 9.21 -20.71 -17.32
N ALA A 468 8.18 -20.78 -18.16
CA ALA A 468 6.82 -21.10 -17.72
C ALA A 468 6.75 -22.46 -17.01
N ALA A 469 7.39 -23.49 -17.58
CA ALA A 469 7.45 -24.83 -16.98
C ALA A 469 8.21 -24.85 -15.64
N ALA A 470 9.16 -23.93 -15.45
CA ALA A 470 9.91 -23.77 -14.20
C ALA A 470 9.21 -22.84 -13.18
N ASN A 471 8.03 -22.29 -13.50
CA ASN A 471 7.36 -21.23 -12.73
C ASN A 471 8.29 -20.01 -12.48
N MET A 472 9.10 -19.69 -13.49
CA MET A 472 10.02 -18.56 -13.51
C MET A 472 9.59 -17.56 -14.59
N ALA A 473 10.11 -16.35 -14.48
CA ALA A 473 9.93 -15.27 -15.43
C ALA A 473 11.23 -14.49 -15.57
N LEU A 474 11.26 -13.55 -16.51
CA LEU A 474 12.43 -12.75 -16.85
C LEU A 474 12.12 -11.27 -16.64
N ILE A 475 12.92 -10.59 -15.82
CA ILE A 475 12.88 -9.13 -15.70
C ILE A 475 14.12 -8.55 -16.38
N GLU A 476 13.91 -7.53 -17.19
CA GLU A 476 14.96 -6.73 -17.83
C GLU A 476 14.72 -5.25 -17.58
N VAL A 477 15.77 -4.54 -17.18
CA VAL A 477 15.77 -3.08 -17.14
C VAL A 477 16.80 -2.57 -18.12
N ARG A 478 16.37 -1.67 -19.02
CA ARG A 478 17.24 -1.18 -20.10
C ARG A 478 18.34 -0.25 -19.58
N SER A 479 18.06 0.60 -18.60
CA SER A 479 19.08 1.26 -17.80
C SER A 479 18.52 1.79 -16.47
N VAL A 480 19.18 1.49 -15.35
CA VAL A 480 18.85 2.08 -14.04
C VAL A 480 19.02 3.61 -14.01
N TYR A 481 19.79 4.17 -14.95
CA TYR A 481 20.03 5.61 -15.05
C TYR A 481 18.94 6.36 -15.83
N ASP A 482 18.02 5.62 -16.47
CA ASP A 482 16.83 6.19 -17.09
C ASP A 482 15.74 6.43 -16.03
N THR A 483 15.78 7.60 -15.39
CA THR A 483 14.86 8.03 -14.33
C THR A 483 13.97 9.17 -14.81
N ASP A 484 12.77 9.30 -14.28
CA ASP A 484 11.90 10.44 -14.53
C ASP A 484 12.50 11.77 -14.04
N GLY A 485 11.79 12.86 -14.34
CA GLY A 485 12.18 14.21 -13.91
C GLY A 485 12.22 14.43 -12.40
N LEU A 486 11.82 13.44 -11.58
CA LEU A 486 11.92 13.51 -10.11
C LEU A 486 13.27 13.01 -9.60
N GLY A 487 14.11 12.45 -10.48
CA GLY A 487 15.49 12.08 -10.14
C GLY A 487 15.62 10.97 -9.10
N ARG A 488 14.61 10.09 -8.97
CA ARG A 488 14.53 9.10 -7.88
C ARG A 488 15.51 7.92 -8.01
N MET A 489 16.15 7.78 -9.16
CA MET A 489 17.40 7.02 -9.35
C MET A 489 18.50 7.87 -10.01
N GLY A 490 18.41 9.20 -9.85
CA GLY A 490 19.33 10.17 -10.44
C GLY A 490 20.44 10.61 -9.47
N GLU A 491 21.21 11.60 -9.92
CA GLU A 491 22.38 12.14 -9.19
C GLU A 491 22.05 12.64 -7.78
N MET A 492 20.81 13.09 -7.54
CA MET A 492 20.36 13.57 -6.22
C MET A 492 20.33 12.48 -5.14
N MET A 493 20.35 11.21 -5.53
CA MET A 493 20.42 10.07 -4.61
C MET A 493 21.86 9.75 -4.18
N LEU A 494 22.85 10.42 -4.78
CA LEU A 494 24.28 10.19 -4.54
C LEU A 494 24.89 11.35 -3.74
N THR A 495 25.87 11.02 -2.91
CA THR A 495 26.67 11.99 -2.14
C THR A 495 28.13 11.97 -2.60
N ALA A 496 28.95 12.86 -2.02
CA ALA A 496 30.38 12.86 -2.28
C ALA A 496 31.06 11.53 -1.91
N ALA A 497 30.52 10.78 -0.94
CA ALA A 497 31.07 9.50 -0.49
C ALA A 497 30.87 8.36 -1.52
N ASP A 498 29.93 8.52 -2.45
CA ASP A 498 29.70 7.54 -3.52
C ASP A 498 30.60 7.75 -4.74
N ARG A 499 31.24 8.92 -4.82
CA ARG A 499 32.03 9.31 -5.98
C ARG A 499 33.47 8.86 -5.79
N PRO A 500 34.01 8.03 -6.69
CA PRO A 500 35.44 7.76 -6.69
C PRO A 500 36.25 9.05 -6.85
N ALA A 501 37.50 9.04 -6.36
CA ALA A 501 38.39 10.19 -6.45
C ALA A 501 38.54 10.65 -7.91
N GLY A 502 38.38 11.95 -8.15
CA GLY A 502 38.43 12.55 -9.49
C GLY A 502 37.07 12.65 -10.21
N CYS A 503 36.01 12.05 -9.69
CA CYS A 503 34.68 12.16 -10.28
C CYS A 503 33.92 13.40 -9.79
N ALA A 504 33.60 14.32 -10.71
CA ALA A 504 32.79 15.50 -10.40
C ALA A 504 31.30 15.18 -10.13
N ARG A 505 30.79 14.08 -10.70
CA ARG A 505 29.42 13.57 -10.57
C ARG A 505 29.42 12.04 -10.64
N GLY A 506 28.42 11.40 -10.06
CA GLY A 506 28.27 9.93 -10.10
C GLY A 506 27.67 9.44 -11.41
N ILE A 507 26.74 10.19 -12.00
CA ILE A 507 26.07 9.86 -13.27
C ILE A 507 26.41 10.95 -14.29
N ALA A 508 27.07 10.58 -15.38
CA ALA A 508 27.31 11.51 -16.49
C ALA A 508 25.97 11.90 -17.13
N MET A 509 25.81 13.19 -17.46
CA MET A 509 24.56 13.73 -18.01
C MET A 509 24.81 14.40 -19.34
N THR A 510 23.85 14.32 -20.24
CA THR A 510 23.84 14.95 -21.56
C THR A 510 22.46 15.54 -21.87
N THR A 511 22.37 16.34 -22.92
CA THR A 511 21.08 16.79 -23.46
C THR A 511 20.39 15.61 -24.13
N PRO A 512 19.08 15.37 -23.86
CA PRO A 512 18.39 14.26 -24.49
C PRO A 512 18.35 14.39 -26.02
N PRO A 513 18.22 13.26 -26.75
CA PRO A 513 17.85 13.31 -28.17
C PRO A 513 16.50 14.03 -28.31
N HIS A 514 16.35 14.89 -29.32
CA HIS A 514 15.08 15.61 -29.57
C HIS A 514 14.00 14.62 -30.05
N GLU A 515 13.15 14.16 -29.13
CA GLU A 515 11.96 13.35 -29.41
C GLU A 515 10.72 13.90 -28.69
N ASP A 516 9.54 13.80 -29.30
CA ASP A 516 8.29 14.34 -28.74
C ASP A 516 7.86 13.66 -27.42
N SER A 517 8.34 12.46 -27.15
CA SER A 517 8.08 11.68 -25.93
C SER A 517 9.02 12.03 -24.77
N GLU A 518 10.06 12.82 -25.01
CA GLU A 518 11.05 13.18 -24.02
C GLU A 518 10.75 14.57 -23.42
N THR A 519 10.32 14.58 -22.16
CA THR A 519 9.90 15.80 -21.46
C THR A 519 10.98 16.38 -20.55
N ARG A 520 12.11 15.68 -20.37
CA ARG A 520 13.22 16.08 -19.50
C ARG A 520 14.16 17.05 -20.22
N SER A 521 14.84 17.92 -19.47
CA SER A 521 15.84 18.85 -20.02
C SER A 521 17.27 18.30 -20.00
N SER A 522 17.51 17.19 -19.29
CA SER A 522 18.82 16.55 -19.13
C SER A 522 18.61 15.08 -18.76
N VAL A 523 19.44 14.19 -19.31
CA VAL A 523 19.33 12.73 -19.15
C VAL A 523 20.72 12.11 -18.98
N ALA A 524 20.79 10.84 -18.56
CA ALA A 524 22.07 10.15 -18.40
C ALA A 524 22.77 9.94 -19.76
N ASP A 525 24.08 10.18 -19.82
CA ASP A 525 24.92 9.90 -20.98
C ASP A 525 25.34 8.43 -20.99
N ILE A 526 24.42 7.57 -21.43
CA ILE A 526 24.62 6.11 -21.44
C ILE A 526 25.84 5.72 -22.29
N VAL A 527 26.15 6.46 -23.37
CA VAL A 527 27.32 6.19 -24.22
C VAL A 527 28.61 6.42 -23.44
N ALA A 528 28.73 7.55 -22.73
CA ALA A 528 29.88 7.83 -21.88
C ALA A 528 30.00 6.83 -20.71
N LEU A 529 28.88 6.44 -20.11
CA LEU A 529 28.84 5.52 -18.97
C LEU A 529 29.31 4.09 -19.30
N LYS A 530 29.20 3.67 -20.57
CA LYS A 530 29.61 2.34 -21.03
C LYS A 530 30.94 2.29 -21.78
N ASP A 531 31.63 3.41 -21.96
CA ASP A 531 32.92 3.47 -22.64
C ASP A 531 34.09 3.41 -21.65
N PRO A 532 34.87 2.31 -21.58
CA PRO A 532 36.01 2.20 -20.68
C PRO A 532 37.11 3.26 -20.88
N ALA A 533 37.17 3.92 -22.04
CA ALA A 533 38.09 5.03 -22.28
C ALA A 533 37.59 6.37 -21.69
N ASN A 534 36.31 6.45 -21.35
CA ASN A 534 35.70 7.65 -20.78
C ASN A 534 35.78 7.62 -19.25
N PRO A 535 36.23 8.71 -18.57
CA PRO A 535 36.26 8.76 -17.10
C PRO A 535 34.91 8.45 -16.44
N ALA A 536 33.80 8.76 -17.09
CA ALA A 536 32.45 8.49 -16.61
C ALA A 536 32.20 7.00 -16.32
N TYR A 537 32.88 6.10 -17.04
CA TYR A 537 32.82 4.65 -16.84
C TYR A 537 33.18 4.25 -15.41
N HIS A 538 34.04 5.00 -14.73
CA HIS A 538 34.46 4.69 -13.37
C HIS A 538 33.67 5.44 -12.30
N CYS A 539 32.83 6.41 -12.66
CA CYS A 539 32.20 7.31 -11.70
C CYS A 539 30.88 6.80 -11.11
N THR A 540 30.21 5.84 -11.74
CA THR A 540 28.92 5.37 -11.23
C THR A 540 29.09 4.42 -10.05
N PRO A 541 28.31 4.59 -8.97
CA PRO A 541 28.41 3.73 -7.79
C PRO A 541 27.59 2.43 -7.90
N VAL A 542 26.60 2.37 -8.80
CA VAL A 542 25.72 1.21 -8.98
C VAL A 542 26.52 -0.02 -9.44
N ARG A 543 26.28 -1.17 -8.81
CA ARG A 543 26.94 -2.44 -9.18
C ARG A 543 26.00 -3.64 -9.26
N PHE A 544 24.91 -3.64 -8.50
CA PHE A 544 23.99 -4.77 -8.49
C PHE A 544 22.54 -4.32 -8.35
N VAL A 545 21.63 -5.25 -8.62
CA VAL A 545 20.25 -5.25 -8.16
C VAL A 545 20.07 -6.36 -7.13
N ARG A 546 19.41 -6.05 -6.01
CA ARG A 546 18.91 -7.00 -5.02
C ARG A 546 17.46 -7.33 -5.34
N ALA A 547 17.14 -8.60 -5.53
CA ALA A 547 15.77 -9.07 -5.70
C ALA A 547 15.21 -9.61 -4.39
N MET A 548 13.99 -9.24 -4.05
CA MET A 548 13.31 -9.60 -2.80
C MET A 548 11.90 -10.06 -3.11
N ARG A 549 11.34 -10.93 -2.27
CA ARG A 549 9.90 -11.22 -2.26
C ARG A 549 9.28 -10.88 -0.92
N ALA A 550 7.99 -10.59 -0.92
CA ALA A 550 7.22 -10.48 0.31
C ALA A 550 7.13 -11.83 1.02
N VAL A 551 7.12 -11.79 2.35
CA VAL A 551 6.69 -12.88 3.23
C VAL A 551 5.36 -12.43 3.80
N ALA A 552 4.26 -12.87 3.18
CA ALA A 552 2.92 -12.41 3.52
C ALA A 552 2.55 -12.78 4.96
N PRO A 553 1.85 -11.92 5.71
CA PRO A 553 1.39 -12.25 7.05
C PRO A 553 0.40 -13.43 6.99
N PRO A 554 0.68 -14.59 7.62
CA PRO A 554 -0.29 -15.66 7.78
C PRO A 554 -1.49 -15.26 8.64
N GLN A 555 -2.63 -15.88 8.35
CA GLN A 555 -3.80 -15.80 9.22
C GLN A 555 -3.46 -16.23 10.66
N GLY A 556 -3.88 -15.41 11.63
CA GLY A 556 -3.71 -15.69 13.05
C GLY A 556 -2.40 -15.19 13.65
N MET A 557 -1.54 -14.52 12.88
CA MET A 557 -0.50 -13.65 13.45
C MET A 557 -1.12 -12.63 14.41
N THR A 558 -0.27 -12.06 15.28
CA THR A 558 -0.56 -11.09 16.36
C THR A 558 -1.47 -9.91 15.97
N GLY A 559 -1.83 -9.76 14.70
CA GLY A 559 -2.74 -8.75 14.17
C GLY A 559 -2.15 -7.35 14.25
N LEU A 560 -0.84 -7.25 14.47
CA LEU A 560 -0.13 -6.02 14.70
C LEU A 560 1.27 -6.10 14.09
N ARG A 561 1.48 -5.23 13.09
CA ARG A 561 2.78 -4.86 12.51
C ARG A 561 3.88 -4.62 13.55
N SER A 562 3.51 -4.11 14.74
CA SER A 562 4.45 -3.88 15.85
C SER A 562 5.16 -5.14 16.35
N SER A 563 4.60 -6.32 16.10
CA SER A 563 5.21 -7.61 16.46
C SER A 563 6.40 -7.99 15.58
N ILE A 564 6.41 -7.58 14.32
CA ILE A 564 7.52 -7.84 13.38
C ILE A 564 8.59 -6.74 13.45
N GLY A 565 8.29 -5.58 14.04
CA GLY A 565 9.25 -4.50 14.27
C GLY A 565 8.62 -3.10 14.36
N GLU A 566 9.45 -2.07 14.51
CA GLU A 566 9.06 -0.65 14.37
C GLU A 566 9.30 -0.20 12.93
N THR A 567 8.45 -0.70 12.03
CA THR A 567 8.64 -0.53 10.59
C THR A 567 7.32 -0.53 9.85
N GLU A 568 7.26 0.25 8.78
CA GLU A 568 6.15 0.23 7.81
C GLU A 568 6.42 -0.74 6.65
N PHE A 569 7.37 -1.66 6.79
CA PHE A 569 7.62 -2.72 5.81
C PHE A 569 7.02 -4.05 6.24
N GLU A 570 6.52 -4.80 5.26
CA GLU A 570 6.25 -6.22 5.43
C GLU A 570 7.52 -7.02 5.68
N GLN A 571 7.33 -8.23 6.19
CA GLN A 571 8.40 -9.23 6.23
C GLN A 571 8.86 -9.54 4.81
N GLN A 572 10.17 -9.70 4.63
CA GLN A 572 10.78 -9.82 3.30
C GLN A 572 11.88 -10.87 3.28
N GLN A 573 12.03 -11.49 2.11
CA GLN A 573 13.07 -12.46 1.83
C GLN A 573 13.96 -12.00 0.67
N ILE A 574 15.27 -11.95 0.88
CA ILE A 574 16.24 -11.73 -0.20
C ILE A 574 16.32 -12.99 -1.07
N LEU A 575 16.01 -12.85 -2.36
CA LEU A 575 16.12 -13.93 -3.33
C LEU A 575 17.54 -14.08 -3.87
N GLY A 576 18.28 -12.98 -3.96
CA GLY A 576 19.67 -12.90 -4.38
C GLY A 576 19.98 -11.61 -5.14
N TYR A 577 21.09 -11.64 -5.88
CA TYR A 577 21.70 -10.48 -6.53
C TYR A 577 21.97 -10.75 -8.01
N ALA A 578 21.86 -9.71 -8.85
CA ALA A 578 22.34 -9.75 -10.23
C ALA A 578 23.23 -8.51 -10.51
N PRO A 579 24.28 -8.62 -11.34
CA PRO A 579 25.11 -7.48 -11.69
C PRO A 579 24.33 -6.47 -12.52
N VAL A 580 24.67 -5.19 -12.34
CA VAL A 580 24.26 -4.10 -13.23
C VAL A 580 25.45 -3.78 -14.13
N GLU A 581 25.23 -3.85 -15.44
CA GLU A 581 26.26 -3.60 -16.44
C GLU A 581 26.61 -2.10 -16.53
N PRO A 582 27.74 -1.73 -17.17
CA PRO A 582 28.16 -0.33 -17.25
C PRO A 582 27.16 0.66 -17.85
N ASP A 583 26.35 0.24 -18.82
CA ASP A 583 25.24 1.03 -19.38
C ASP A 583 24.03 1.16 -18.44
N GLY A 584 24.13 0.58 -17.24
CA GLY A 584 23.07 0.54 -16.24
C GLY A 584 22.03 -0.55 -16.48
N SER A 585 22.19 -1.39 -17.51
CA SER A 585 21.23 -2.47 -17.77
C SER A 585 21.43 -3.65 -16.82
N PHE A 586 20.34 -4.36 -16.53
CA PHE A 586 20.41 -5.66 -15.86
C PHE A 586 19.30 -6.58 -16.35
N LYS A 587 19.50 -7.88 -16.16
CA LYS A 587 18.55 -8.92 -16.56
C LYS A 587 18.65 -10.13 -15.65
N LEU A 588 17.52 -10.61 -15.14
CA LEU A 588 17.49 -11.72 -14.17
C LEU A 588 16.25 -12.59 -14.30
N HIS A 589 16.39 -13.87 -13.95
CA HIS A 589 15.28 -14.76 -13.69
C HIS A 589 14.73 -14.54 -12.27
N VAL A 590 13.40 -14.48 -12.16
CA VAL A 590 12.68 -14.36 -10.89
C VAL A 590 11.55 -15.39 -10.80
N PRO A 591 11.11 -15.76 -9.59
CA PRO A 591 9.90 -16.55 -9.42
C PRO A 591 8.69 -15.83 -10.04
N ALA A 592 7.91 -16.55 -10.84
CA ALA A 592 6.65 -16.02 -11.37
C ALA A 592 5.56 -16.05 -10.28
N ASP A 593 4.49 -15.27 -10.51
CA ASP A 593 3.29 -15.28 -9.67
C ASP A 593 3.60 -15.02 -8.18
N THR A 594 4.59 -14.17 -7.95
CA THR A 594 5.14 -13.82 -6.64
C THR A 594 5.21 -12.29 -6.54
N PRO A 595 4.86 -11.69 -5.39
CA PRO A 595 5.11 -10.28 -5.11
C PRO A 595 6.62 -10.01 -4.94
N LEU A 596 7.20 -9.25 -5.86
CA LEU A 596 8.63 -8.97 -5.93
C LEU A 596 8.93 -7.49 -5.70
N ALA A 597 10.05 -7.21 -5.05
CA ALA A 597 10.64 -5.89 -4.94
C ALA A 597 12.12 -5.92 -5.38
N LEU A 598 12.61 -4.79 -5.87
CA LEU A 598 13.98 -4.63 -6.35
C LEU A 598 14.64 -3.44 -5.66
N SER A 599 15.89 -3.56 -5.27
CA SER A 599 16.71 -2.44 -4.79
C SER A 599 17.99 -2.36 -5.60
N ILE A 600 18.29 -1.18 -6.14
CA ILE A 600 19.56 -0.94 -6.84
C ILE A 600 20.61 -0.63 -5.78
N ILE A 601 21.72 -1.36 -5.77
CA ILE A 601 22.72 -1.30 -4.70
C ILE A 601 24.10 -0.93 -5.24
N ASP A 602 24.85 -0.22 -4.39
CA ASP A 602 26.22 0.19 -4.67
C ASP A 602 27.26 -0.93 -4.42
N SER A 603 28.53 -0.62 -4.60
CA SER A 603 29.64 -1.57 -4.38
C SER A 603 29.81 -2.03 -2.94
N LYS A 604 29.16 -1.38 -1.97
CA LYS A 604 29.19 -1.70 -0.53
C LYS A 604 27.94 -2.46 -0.10
N GLY A 605 27.03 -2.76 -1.03
CA GLY A 605 25.79 -3.47 -0.78
C GLY A 605 24.64 -2.58 -0.28
N ARG A 606 24.82 -1.25 -0.25
CA ARG A 606 23.81 -0.31 0.25
C ARG A 606 22.83 0.01 -0.86
N ALA A 607 21.53 -0.10 -0.59
CA ALA A 607 20.50 0.34 -1.51
C ALA A 607 20.57 1.84 -1.75
N ILE A 608 20.62 2.26 -3.01
CA ILE A 608 20.52 3.66 -3.43
C ILE A 608 19.07 4.14 -3.26
N GLN A 609 18.12 3.30 -3.66
CA GLN A 609 16.69 3.53 -3.54
C GLN A 609 15.98 2.26 -3.07
N THR A 610 14.93 2.42 -2.27
CA THR A 610 14.00 1.35 -1.91
C THR A 610 12.75 1.40 -2.79
N HIS A 611 12.42 0.28 -3.44
CA HIS A 611 11.19 0.14 -4.21
C HIS A 611 10.00 -0.16 -3.28
N THR A 612 8.99 0.71 -3.30
CA THR A 612 7.81 0.65 -2.40
C THR A 612 6.54 0.20 -3.16
N ASN A 613 6.66 -0.82 -4.01
CA ASN A 613 5.53 -1.46 -4.69
C ASN A 613 5.86 -2.91 -5.05
N TRP A 614 4.86 -3.79 -5.06
CA TRP A 614 4.99 -5.19 -5.46
C TRP A 614 4.86 -5.34 -6.98
N ILE A 615 5.99 -5.67 -7.62
CA ILE A 615 6.06 -6.12 -9.00
C ILE A 615 5.57 -7.57 -9.05
N GLN A 616 4.87 -7.92 -10.12
CA GLN A 616 4.58 -9.32 -10.45
C GLN A 616 4.89 -9.58 -11.92
N VAL A 617 5.15 -10.84 -12.23
CA VAL A 617 5.36 -11.35 -13.59
C VAL A 617 4.78 -12.76 -13.69
N ARG A 618 4.14 -13.08 -14.81
CA ARG A 618 3.52 -14.38 -15.06
C ARG A 618 4.54 -15.43 -15.50
N PRO A 619 4.25 -16.74 -15.38
CA PRO A 619 5.17 -17.79 -15.80
C PRO A 619 5.57 -17.65 -17.27
N GLY A 620 6.88 -17.59 -17.52
CA GLY A 620 7.45 -17.38 -18.85
C GLY A 620 7.38 -15.95 -19.39
N GLU A 621 6.77 -15.01 -18.67
CA GLU A 621 6.71 -13.61 -19.09
C GLU A 621 8.11 -12.99 -19.11
N ARG A 622 8.41 -12.22 -20.17
CA ARG A 622 9.50 -11.26 -20.19
C ARG A 622 8.95 -9.87 -19.92
N ARG A 623 9.27 -9.33 -18.74
CA ARG A 623 8.94 -7.96 -18.36
C ARG A 623 10.13 -7.05 -18.64
N THR A 624 9.93 -6.03 -19.47
CA THR A 624 10.94 -5.00 -19.74
C THR A 624 10.50 -3.67 -19.15
N CYS A 625 11.39 -3.02 -18.41
CA CYS A 625 11.24 -1.63 -17.99
C CYS A 625 12.35 -0.80 -18.65
N ASP A 626 12.02 0.42 -19.06
CA ASP A 626 13.02 1.30 -19.69
C ASP A 626 14.07 1.75 -18.66
N GLY A 627 13.64 2.07 -17.45
CA GLY A 627 14.53 2.33 -16.33
C GLY A 627 13.85 2.27 -14.97
N CYS A 628 14.62 2.59 -13.94
CA CYS A 628 14.12 2.63 -12.58
C CYS A 628 13.38 3.95 -12.36
N HIS A 629 12.05 3.90 -12.49
CA HIS A 629 11.17 5.06 -12.39
C HIS A 629 11.28 6.00 -13.62
N SER A 630 11.56 5.46 -14.81
CA SER A 630 11.54 6.20 -16.08
C SER A 630 10.15 6.81 -16.39
N PRO A 631 10.06 7.81 -17.29
CA PRO A 631 8.76 8.29 -17.76
C PRO A 631 7.90 7.12 -18.27
N ARG A 632 6.73 6.91 -17.66
CA ARG A 632 5.91 5.69 -17.90
C ARG A 632 5.40 5.50 -19.32
N ARG A 633 5.46 6.57 -20.12
CA ARG A 633 4.99 6.63 -21.52
C ARG A 633 6.06 7.20 -22.45
N GLY A 634 7.28 7.40 -21.93
CA GLY A 634 8.42 7.88 -22.72
C GLY A 634 9.11 6.74 -23.46
N ALA A 635 10.04 7.09 -24.35
CA ALA A 635 10.95 6.14 -24.95
C ALA A 635 12.12 5.84 -24.00
N SER A 636 12.68 4.64 -24.08
CA SER A 636 13.90 4.30 -23.35
C SER A 636 15.11 5.10 -23.85
N LEU A 637 15.91 5.62 -22.91
CA LEU A 637 17.21 6.23 -23.22
C LEU A 637 18.21 5.24 -23.81
N ASN A 638 18.22 4.00 -23.32
CA ASN A 638 19.13 2.96 -23.82
C ASN A 638 18.48 2.21 -24.98
N SER A 639 18.19 2.92 -26.07
CA SER A 639 17.59 2.39 -27.30
C SER A 639 18.25 3.00 -28.56
N GLY A 640 17.82 2.59 -29.76
CA GLY A 640 18.28 3.18 -31.02
C GLY A 640 19.79 3.24 -31.20
N VAL A 641 20.33 4.41 -31.56
CA VAL A 641 21.78 4.60 -31.75
C VAL A 641 22.56 4.43 -30.44
N VAL A 642 21.99 4.87 -29.31
CA VAL A 642 22.64 4.80 -27.99
C VAL A 642 22.93 3.36 -27.62
N VAL A 643 21.93 2.48 -27.70
CA VAL A 643 22.12 1.06 -27.35
C VAL A 643 23.10 0.37 -28.30
N ASN A 644 23.08 0.73 -29.59
CA ASN A 644 23.92 0.14 -30.64
C ASN A 644 25.36 0.66 -30.68
N THR A 645 25.67 1.77 -30.00
CA THR A 645 27.03 2.31 -29.97
C THR A 645 27.93 1.41 -29.13
N MET A 646 28.89 0.73 -29.73
CA MET A 646 29.89 -0.11 -29.04
C MET A 646 31.25 0.61 -29.05
N PRO A 647 31.71 1.16 -27.91
CA PRO A 647 33.01 1.82 -27.81
C PRO A 647 34.19 0.89 -28.15
N ALA A 648 35.25 1.45 -28.76
CA ALA A 648 36.43 0.69 -29.18
C ALA A 648 37.25 0.11 -28.01
N ALA A 649 37.10 0.67 -26.81
CA ALA A 649 37.74 0.19 -25.59
C ALA A 649 37.02 -1.01 -24.95
N LEU A 650 35.93 -1.49 -25.56
CA LEU A 650 35.28 -2.74 -25.15
C LEU A 650 36.05 -3.96 -25.63
N VAL A 651 35.95 -5.07 -24.89
CA VAL A 651 36.47 -6.38 -25.31
C VAL A 651 35.88 -6.75 -26.67
N ALA A 652 36.75 -6.93 -27.66
CA ALA A 652 36.38 -7.09 -29.07
C ALA A 652 35.35 -8.21 -29.31
N ALA A 653 35.48 -9.34 -28.61
CA ALA A 653 34.55 -10.47 -28.74
C ALA A 653 33.12 -10.12 -28.29
N LEU A 654 32.96 -9.43 -27.15
CA LEU A 654 31.64 -9.00 -26.67
C LEU A 654 31.05 -7.91 -27.57
N ALA A 655 31.88 -6.98 -28.05
CA ALA A 655 31.45 -5.94 -28.97
C ALA A 655 31.03 -6.50 -30.33
N SER A 656 31.74 -7.51 -30.87
CA SER A 656 31.36 -8.16 -32.14
C SER A 656 30.12 -9.03 -32.03
N ASP A 657 29.88 -9.58 -30.83
CA ASP A 657 28.74 -10.43 -30.55
C ASP A 657 27.44 -9.65 -30.33
N HIS A 658 27.52 -8.35 -30.03
CA HIS A 658 26.36 -7.48 -29.82
C HIS A 658 25.40 -7.52 -31.00
N GLN A 659 24.11 -7.73 -30.73
CA GLN A 659 23.05 -7.62 -31.74
C GLN A 659 22.34 -6.27 -31.62
N THR A 660 21.90 -5.75 -32.78
CA THR A 660 21.16 -4.49 -32.84
C THR A 660 19.97 -4.48 -31.85
N GLY A 661 19.93 -3.48 -30.97
CA GLY A 661 18.90 -3.29 -29.96
C GLY A 661 19.20 -3.91 -28.59
N GLU A 662 20.23 -4.75 -28.47
CA GLU A 662 20.63 -5.38 -27.20
C GLU A 662 21.32 -4.39 -26.26
N THR A 663 20.91 -4.35 -25.00
CA THR A 663 21.70 -3.73 -23.94
C THR A 663 22.95 -4.57 -23.64
N MET A 664 23.87 -4.04 -22.84
CA MET A 664 25.02 -4.82 -22.36
C MET A 664 24.55 -6.06 -21.60
N ALA A 665 23.54 -5.96 -20.74
CA ALA A 665 22.99 -7.10 -20.00
C ALA A 665 22.37 -8.14 -20.93
N SER A 666 21.66 -7.72 -21.98
CA SER A 666 21.09 -8.64 -22.97
C SER A 666 22.19 -9.37 -23.77
N THR A 667 23.25 -8.66 -24.18
CA THR A 667 24.40 -9.28 -24.86
C THR A 667 25.10 -10.29 -23.94
N ARG A 668 25.42 -9.89 -22.70
CA ARG A 668 26.11 -10.74 -21.72
C ARG A 668 25.33 -11.99 -21.38
N THR A 669 24.03 -11.86 -21.11
CA THR A 669 23.20 -13.00 -20.71
C THR A 669 22.89 -13.95 -21.87
N ARG A 670 22.92 -13.48 -23.12
CA ARG A 670 22.87 -14.36 -24.29
C ARG A 670 24.14 -15.19 -24.43
N GLN A 671 25.32 -14.59 -24.21
CA GLN A 671 26.60 -15.29 -24.26
C GLN A 671 26.85 -16.18 -23.05
N THR A 672 26.36 -15.76 -21.88
CA THR A 672 26.51 -16.48 -20.61
C THR A 672 25.16 -16.56 -19.91
N PRO A 673 24.29 -17.52 -20.29
CA PRO A 673 22.96 -17.67 -19.69
C PRO A 673 22.96 -17.84 -18.17
N ALA A 674 24.05 -18.35 -17.59
CA ALA A 674 24.22 -18.46 -16.14
C ALA A 674 24.15 -17.10 -15.40
N ALA A 675 24.45 -15.99 -16.08
CA ALA A 675 24.35 -14.65 -15.51
C ALA A 675 22.90 -14.19 -15.23
N LEU A 676 21.89 -14.89 -15.77
CA LEU A 676 20.48 -14.65 -15.45
C LEU A 676 20.09 -15.16 -14.06
N THR A 677 20.88 -16.08 -13.49
CA THR A 677 20.59 -16.68 -12.19
C THR A 677 21.03 -15.74 -11.07
N LEU A 678 20.10 -15.45 -10.15
CA LEU A 678 20.37 -14.70 -8.93
C LEU A 678 21.48 -15.36 -8.10
N GLN A 679 22.49 -14.58 -7.77
CA GLN A 679 23.62 -14.98 -6.93
C GLN A 679 23.30 -14.80 -5.45
N ALA A 680 23.80 -15.67 -4.59
CA ALA A 680 23.64 -15.53 -3.14
C ALA A 680 24.54 -14.43 -2.53
N ASN A 681 25.59 -14.02 -3.25
CA ASN A 681 26.61 -13.09 -2.80
C ASN A 681 26.78 -11.92 -3.77
N LEU A 682 27.41 -10.85 -3.30
CA LEU A 682 27.77 -9.69 -4.11
C LEU A 682 29.09 -9.99 -4.83
N GLU A 683 28.98 -10.48 -6.06
CA GLU A 683 30.12 -10.88 -6.89
C GLU A 683 30.09 -10.18 -8.25
N PHE A 684 31.03 -9.27 -8.47
CA PHE A 684 31.14 -8.51 -9.73
C PHE A 684 32.56 -8.61 -10.27
N THR A 685 32.64 -8.79 -11.59
CA THR A 685 33.86 -8.66 -12.36
C THR A 685 33.51 -7.91 -13.63
N ASP A 686 34.33 -6.92 -13.98
CA ASP A 686 34.18 -6.19 -15.22
C ASP A 686 34.70 -7.03 -16.39
N VAL A 687 33.78 -7.44 -17.24
CA VAL A 687 34.07 -8.24 -18.44
C VAL A 687 34.13 -7.39 -19.70
N TRP A 688 33.89 -6.09 -19.60
CA TRP A 688 33.67 -5.19 -20.72
C TRP A 688 34.91 -4.41 -21.11
N ALA A 689 35.71 -3.96 -20.13
CA ALA A 689 36.93 -3.20 -20.41
C ALA A 689 38.04 -4.06 -21.03
N ASP A 690 38.52 -3.68 -22.22
CA ASP A 690 39.66 -4.34 -22.87
C ASP A 690 40.99 -3.85 -22.26
N THR A 691 41.38 -4.48 -21.16
CA THR A 691 42.62 -4.17 -20.44
C THR A 691 43.90 -4.54 -21.20
N THR A 692 43.81 -5.12 -22.40
CA THR A 692 44.96 -5.30 -23.28
C THR A 692 45.36 -4.01 -24.00
N GLN A 693 44.44 -3.04 -24.08
CA GLN A 693 44.69 -1.72 -24.66
C GLN A 693 45.35 -0.78 -23.64
N SER A 694 46.27 0.07 -24.11
CA SER A 694 46.98 1.01 -23.25
C SER A 694 46.03 2.07 -22.67
N GLY A 695 46.06 2.25 -21.35
CA GLY A 695 45.27 3.26 -20.64
C GLY A 695 43.84 2.83 -20.28
N ILE A 696 43.39 1.65 -20.71
CA ILE A 696 42.08 1.11 -20.36
C ILE A 696 42.17 0.31 -19.07
N VAL A 697 41.28 0.61 -18.12
CA VAL A 697 41.25 -0.02 -16.80
C VAL A 697 39.86 -0.62 -16.56
N ALA A 698 39.81 -1.84 -16.04
CA ALA A 698 38.58 -2.47 -15.61
C ALA A 698 38.04 -1.84 -14.32
N ARG A 699 36.71 -1.80 -14.14
CA ARG A 699 36.11 -1.51 -12.83
C ARG A 699 36.59 -2.55 -11.82
N ALA A 700 36.87 -2.08 -10.60
CA ALA A 700 37.36 -2.95 -9.54
C ALA A 700 36.39 -4.12 -9.27
N PRO A 701 36.90 -5.36 -9.14
CA PRO A 701 36.08 -6.51 -8.80
C PRO A 701 35.51 -6.37 -7.39
N ILE A 702 34.33 -6.95 -7.16
CA ILE A 702 33.66 -6.94 -5.85
C ILE A 702 33.39 -8.39 -5.47
N GLN A 703 33.73 -8.73 -4.23
CA GLN A 703 33.43 -10.01 -3.63
C GLN A 703 33.10 -9.78 -2.15
N ILE A 704 31.81 -9.85 -1.82
CA ILE A 704 31.32 -9.73 -0.44
C ILE A 704 30.41 -10.92 -0.13
N ARG A 705 30.92 -11.84 0.67
CA ARG A 705 30.24 -13.06 1.12
C ARG A 705 30.00 -13.01 2.63
N TYR A 706 29.09 -13.84 3.12
CA TYR A 706 28.98 -14.05 4.57
C TYR A 706 30.15 -14.85 5.13
N THR A 707 30.62 -15.86 4.38
CA THR A 707 31.79 -16.67 4.70
C THR A 707 32.55 -17.02 3.42
N GLY A 708 33.83 -17.39 3.54
CA GLY A 708 34.66 -17.76 2.39
C GLY A 708 35.07 -16.55 1.53
N ASN A 709 35.24 -15.38 2.15
CA ASN A 709 35.89 -14.23 1.53
C ASN A 709 37.41 -14.50 1.34
N ALA A 710 38.03 -13.77 0.42
CA ALA A 710 39.47 -13.92 0.15
C ALA A 710 40.34 -13.64 1.38
N ASN A 711 39.92 -12.68 2.22
CA ASN A 711 40.48 -12.48 3.55
C ASN A 711 39.55 -13.11 4.59
N PRO A 712 39.95 -14.17 5.32
CA PRO A 712 39.12 -14.79 6.35
C PRO A 712 38.72 -13.83 7.49
N ALA A 713 39.44 -12.73 7.70
CA ALA A 713 39.04 -11.70 8.66
C ALA A 713 37.77 -10.93 8.23
N ASP A 714 37.42 -10.98 6.95
CA ASP A 714 36.20 -10.40 6.39
C ASP A 714 34.96 -11.31 6.56
N ASP A 715 35.09 -12.53 7.07
CA ASP A 715 33.98 -13.47 7.27
C ASP A 715 33.17 -13.18 8.55
N LEU A 716 31.88 -13.56 8.55
CA LEU A 716 31.06 -13.56 9.76
C LEU A 716 31.60 -14.57 10.77
N GLN A 717 31.76 -14.10 12.01
CA GLN A 717 32.01 -14.96 13.18
C GLN A 717 30.76 -15.11 14.06
N THR A 718 29.67 -14.45 13.68
CA THR A 718 28.33 -14.57 14.23
C THR A 718 27.48 -15.45 13.30
N PRO A 719 26.29 -15.92 13.73
CA PRO A 719 25.40 -16.67 12.86
C PRO A 719 25.12 -15.93 11.54
N ALA A 720 25.32 -16.62 10.43
CA ALA A 720 25.05 -16.10 9.09
C ALA A 720 23.65 -16.50 8.63
N PRO A 721 22.92 -15.61 7.92
CA PRO A 721 21.70 -15.99 7.23
C PRO A 721 21.92 -17.16 6.27
N ALA A 722 20.91 -18.01 6.12
CA ALA A 722 20.97 -19.08 5.12
C ALA A 722 21.17 -18.50 3.71
N THR A 723 22.05 -19.12 2.92
CA THR A 723 22.29 -18.73 1.51
C THR A 723 21.59 -19.65 0.52
N THR A 724 21.02 -20.75 1.00
CA THR A 724 20.33 -21.78 0.20
C THR A 724 19.04 -22.25 0.88
N GLY A 725 18.20 -22.99 0.17
CA GLY A 725 16.95 -23.53 0.71
C GLY A 725 15.82 -22.49 0.81
N THR A 726 14.73 -22.86 1.48
CA THR A 726 13.51 -22.04 1.55
C THR A 726 13.65 -20.80 2.44
N HIS A 727 14.55 -20.83 3.43
CA HIS A 727 14.83 -19.74 4.37
C HIS A 727 15.99 -18.85 3.93
N ARG A 728 16.49 -19.01 2.69
CA ARG A 728 17.61 -18.21 2.20
C ARG A 728 17.30 -16.71 2.27
N GLY A 729 18.26 -15.89 2.67
CA GLY A 729 18.12 -14.43 2.69
C GLY A 729 17.11 -13.88 3.71
N ILE A 730 16.73 -14.69 4.71
CA ILE A 730 15.95 -14.23 5.87
C ILE A 730 16.90 -13.68 6.93
N ILE A 731 16.61 -12.48 7.43
CA ILE A 731 17.39 -11.81 8.45
C ILE A 731 16.48 -11.46 9.63
N ASN A 732 16.68 -12.16 10.74
CA ASN A 732 16.06 -11.85 12.04
C ASN A 732 17.05 -11.09 12.92
N TYR A 733 16.59 -10.02 13.59
CA TYR A 733 17.46 -9.19 14.43
C TYR A 733 18.07 -9.98 15.60
N PRO A 734 17.32 -10.74 16.41
CA PRO A 734 17.88 -11.49 17.54
C PRO A 734 18.94 -12.51 17.16
N GLU A 735 18.78 -13.13 16.00
CA GLU A 735 19.61 -14.24 15.54
C GLU A 735 20.87 -13.77 14.80
N HIS A 736 20.74 -12.74 13.97
CA HIS A 736 21.81 -12.34 13.05
C HIS A 736 22.45 -10.99 13.44
N ILE A 737 21.67 -10.01 13.87
CA ILE A 737 22.16 -8.63 14.10
C ILE A 737 22.67 -8.46 15.54
N ALA A 738 21.86 -8.80 16.54
CA ALA A 738 22.21 -8.62 17.94
C ALA A 738 23.57 -9.25 18.34
N PRO A 739 23.98 -10.44 17.82
CA PRO A 739 25.28 -11.02 18.13
C PRO A 739 26.49 -10.18 17.68
N ILE A 740 26.33 -9.28 16.69
CA ILE A 740 27.41 -8.41 16.22
C ILE A 740 27.86 -7.44 17.33
N TRP A 741 26.92 -7.02 18.19
CA TRP A 741 27.16 -6.03 19.24
C TRP A 741 28.01 -6.57 20.39
N THR A 742 27.89 -7.86 20.69
CA THR A 742 28.62 -8.55 21.76
C THR A 742 29.86 -9.29 21.27
N ARG A 743 30.09 -9.35 19.95
CA ARG A 743 31.30 -9.97 19.38
C ARG A 743 32.55 -9.27 19.92
N ALA A 744 33.45 -10.08 20.45
CA ALA A 744 34.77 -9.66 20.91
C ALA A 744 35.69 -9.30 19.72
N ARG A 745 36.33 -8.12 19.79
CA ARG A 745 37.23 -7.59 18.74
C ARG A 745 38.54 -7.08 19.34
N GLY A 746 39.52 -6.88 18.46
CA GLY A 746 40.86 -6.39 18.76
C GLY A 746 41.65 -7.27 19.76
N PRO A 747 42.74 -6.76 20.35
CA PRO A 747 43.65 -7.56 21.15
C PRO A 747 42.93 -8.23 22.34
N ALA A 748 43.10 -9.54 22.48
CA ALA A 748 42.47 -10.38 23.51
C ALA A 748 40.92 -10.26 23.59
N GLY A 749 40.25 -9.76 22.54
CA GLY A 749 38.79 -9.63 22.51
C GLY A 749 38.24 -8.46 23.35
N ALA A 750 39.07 -7.49 23.71
CA ALA A 750 38.71 -6.40 24.62
C ALA A 750 37.68 -5.39 24.05
N HIS A 751 37.44 -5.38 22.75
CA HIS A 751 36.55 -4.42 22.10
C HIS A 751 35.23 -5.09 21.69
N THR A 752 34.19 -4.93 22.51
CA THR A 752 32.80 -5.20 22.10
C THR A 752 32.07 -3.87 21.99
N CYS A 753 30.98 -3.81 21.20
CA CYS A 753 30.17 -2.60 21.13
C CYS A 753 29.53 -2.33 22.50
N THR A 754 29.10 -3.38 23.19
CA THR A 754 28.50 -3.30 24.53
C THR A 754 29.45 -2.84 25.63
N ASN A 755 30.78 -2.88 25.44
CA ASN A 755 31.71 -2.30 26.40
C ASN A 755 31.62 -0.76 26.45
N CYS A 756 31.23 -0.13 25.34
CA CYS A 756 31.04 1.33 25.24
C CYS A 756 29.56 1.74 25.23
N HIS A 757 28.69 0.87 24.71
CA HIS A 757 27.25 1.12 24.53
C HIS A 757 26.41 0.17 25.39
N ALA A 758 26.43 0.42 26.71
CA ALA A 758 25.59 -0.26 27.70
C ALA A 758 24.87 0.74 28.62
N ASP A 759 24.81 2.00 28.21
CA ASP A 759 24.21 3.09 28.97
C ASP A 759 22.82 3.38 28.42
N ALA A 760 21.79 3.08 29.23
CA ALA A 760 20.39 3.30 28.89
C ALA A 760 20.00 4.78 28.77
N ALA A 761 20.88 5.72 29.13
CA ALA A 761 20.65 7.15 28.94
C ALA A 761 21.22 7.70 27.63
N VAL A 762 22.03 6.89 26.90
CA VAL A 762 22.73 7.32 25.68
C VAL A 762 22.52 6.33 24.54
N LEU A 763 22.95 5.08 24.72
CA LEU A 763 22.77 3.98 23.77
C LEU A 763 23.09 2.66 24.48
N ASP A 764 22.12 1.75 24.53
CA ASP A 764 22.26 0.43 25.14
C ASP A 764 22.13 -0.71 24.12
N LEU A 765 23.26 -1.24 23.65
CA LEU A 765 23.31 -2.33 22.69
C LEU A 765 23.29 -3.73 23.32
N ARG A 766 22.96 -3.85 24.61
CA ARG A 766 22.89 -5.16 25.27
C ARG A 766 21.70 -5.97 24.74
N GLY A 767 21.87 -7.29 24.75
CA GLY A 767 20.81 -8.27 24.42
C GLY A 767 19.81 -8.50 25.55
N THR A 768 19.63 -7.55 26.46
CA THR A 768 18.59 -7.61 27.49
C THR A 768 17.22 -7.41 26.87
N THR A 769 16.17 -7.94 27.48
CA THR A 769 14.79 -7.67 27.05
C THR A 769 14.36 -6.31 27.58
N SER A 770 13.69 -5.54 26.71
CA SER A 770 13.08 -4.24 27.02
C SER A 770 11.63 -4.35 27.49
N GLY A 771 11.00 -3.18 27.74
CA GLY A 771 9.59 -3.08 28.09
C GLY A 771 8.60 -3.52 27.00
N THR A 772 9.02 -3.69 25.74
CA THR A 772 8.16 -4.20 24.66
C THR A 772 8.36 -5.68 24.37
N GLY A 773 9.08 -6.41 25.23
CA GLY A 773 9.42 -7.82 24.98
C GLY A 773 10.47 -8.05 23.88
N ARG A 774 10.90 -6.99 23.17
CA ARG A 774 12.00 -7.03 22.20
C ARG A 774 13.34 -6.74 22.87
N MET A 775 14.45 -7.07 22.21
CA MET A 775 15.78 -6.75 22.73
C MET A 775 15.98 -5.22 22.87
N THR A 776 16.56 -4.77 23.98
CA THR A 776 16.90 -3.35 24.24
C THR A 776 17.66 -2.75 23.08
N SER A 777 18.69 -3.46 22.59
CA SER A 777 19.48 -3.04 21.44
C SER A 777 18.67 -2.80 20.16
N TYR A 778 17.61 -3.58 19.91
CA TYR A 778 16.77 -3.38 18.73
C TYR A 778 16.09 -2.02 18.79
N GLU A 779 15.39 -1.82 19.90
CA GLU A 779 14.58 -0.64 20.13
C GLU A 779 15.39 0.64 20.22
N GLU A 780 16.57 0.61 20.84
CA GLU A 780 17.49 1.75 20.89
C GLU A 780 17.94 2.19 19.48
N LEU A 781 18.00 1.25 18.54
CA LEU A 781 18.40 1.54 17.17
C LEU A 781 17.24 2.08 16.33
N VAL A 782 16.04 1.50 16.48
CA VAL A 782 14.89 1.78 15.58
C VAL A 782 13.86 2.73 16.16
N MET A 783 13.84 2.96 17.48
CA MET A 783 12.95 3.96 18.11
C MET A 783 13.76 5.15 18.60
N GLY A 784 13.26 6.36 18.33
CA GLY A 784 13.80 7.56 18.94
C GLY A 784 13.41 7.69 20.42
N ASP A 785 14.26 8.42 21.16
CA ASP A 785 13.99 8.78 22.56
C ASP A 785 12.73 9.62 22.69
N PRO A 786 11.92 9.44 23.75
CA PRO A 786 10.84 10.36 24.07
C PRO A 786 11.34 11.80 24.21
N ILE A 787 10.66 12.75 23.56
CA ILE A 787 10.93 14.18 23.76
C ILE A 787 10.38 14.56 25.14
N ILE A 788 11.24 15.10 25.99
CA ILE A 788 10.87 15.48 27.37
C ILE A 788 10.57 16.97 27.43
N ASP A 789 9.41 17.32 27.97
CA ASP A 789 9.06 18.69 28.33
C ASP A 789 9.93 19.15 29.51
N GLN A 790 10.72 20.21 29.29
CA GLN A 790 11.64 20.73 30.29
C GLN A 790 10.95 21.37 31.50
N ALA A 791 9.71 21.82 31.37
CA ALA A 791 8.96 22.42 32.47
C ALA A 791 8.39 21.36 33.42
N THR A 792 7.94 20.22 32.87
CA THR A 792 7.26 19.17 33.64
C THR A 792 8.14 17.95 33.93
N GLY A 793 9.22 17.76 33.18
CA GLY A 793 10.07 16.56 33.24
C GLY A 793 9.38 15.30 32.68
N LEU A 794 8.29 15.45 31.94
CA LEU A 794 7.46 14.37 31.39
C LEU A 794 7.62 14.23 29.86
N PRO A 795 7.36 13.04 29.29
CA PRO A 795 7.25 12.89 27.84
C PRO A 795 6.16 13.81 27.26
N GLN A 796 6.46 14.45 26.13
CA GLN A 796 5.49 15.20 25.35
C GLN A 796 4.48 14.24 24.72
N ILE A 797 3.21 14.62 24.77
CA ILE A 797 2.10 13.87 24.18
C ILE A 797 1.50 14.70 23.05
N VAL A 798 1.37 14.09 21.88
CA VAL A 798 0.67 14.64 20.72
C VAL A 798 -0.57 13.79 20.44
N VAL A 799 -1.68 14.42 20.06
CA VAL A 799 -2.87 13.67 19.65
C VAL A 799 -2.82 13.49 18.14
N ARG A 800 -2.83 12.25 17.67
CA ARG A 800 -2.92 11.89 16.25
C ARG A 800 -4.13 11.00 16.04
N ASP A 801 -4.98 11.39 15.08
CA ASP A 801 -6.20 10.67 14.72
C ASP A 801 -7.19 10.35 15.84
N GLY A 802 -7.14 11.11 16.94
CA GLY A 802 -7.99 10.89 18.12
C GLY A 802 -7.27 10.26 19.30
N GLU A 803 -6.05 9.75 19.08
CA GLU A 803 -5.29 8.97 20.04
C GLU A 803 -4.08 9.74 20.60
N PRO A 804 -3.83 9.70 21.92
CA PRO A 804 -2.64 10.26 22.52
C PRO A 804 -1.41 9.40 22.20
N MET A 805 -0.37 10.01 21.64
CA MET A 805 0.89 9.37 21.28
C MET A 805 2.07 10.09 21.92
N ILE A 806 3.11 9.35 22.30
CA ILE A 806 4.37 9.92 22.79
C ILE A 806 5.12 10.51 21.60
N GLU A 807 5.52 11.78 21.73
CA GLU A 807 6.41 12.40 20.76
C GLU A 807 7.84 11.90 20.96
N ARG A 808 8.48 11.44 19.88
CA ARG A 808 9.82 10.85 19.90
C ARG A 808 10.75 11.61 18.97
N GLY A 809 12.03 11.66 19.33
CA GLY A 809 13.12 12.15 18.50
C GLY A 809 13.41 11.22 17.32
N ALA A 810 14.44 11.54 16.55
CA ALA A 810 14.88 10.71 15.44
C ALA A 810 15.61 9.45 15.93
N ALA A 811 15.33 8.30 15.31
CA ALA A 811 16.03 7.04 15.56
C ALA A 811 17.42 7.00 14.89
N LEU A 812 18.27 6.05 15.30
CA LEU A 812 19.56 5.79 14.65
C LEU A 812 19.37 5.10 13.29
N VAL A 813 18.37 4.22 13.19
CA VAL A 813 17.94 3.51 11.99
C VAL A 813 16.61 4.09 11.53
N GLU A 814 16.59 4.59 10.30
CA GLU A 814 15.40 5.17 9.67
C GLU A 814 14.70 4.09 8.82
N THR A 815 13.57 3.60 9.32
CA THR A 815 12.80 2.51 8.72
C THR A 815 11.68 2.99 7.79
N SER A 816 11.33 4.29 7.80
CA SER A 816 10.28 4.84 6.94
C SER A 816 10.70 4.82 5.47
N SER A 817 9.79 4.52 4.54
CA SER A 817 10.03 4.68 3.11
C SER A 817 8.77 5.03 2.34
N SER A 818 8.80 6.12 1.57
CA SER A 818 7.66 6.61 0.81
C SER A 818 8.06 7.17 -0.55
N ALA A 819 7.09 7.68 -1.31
CA ALA A 819 7.38 8.43 -2.54
C ALA A 819 8.24 9.69 -2.29
N ALA A 820 8.16 10.28 -1.09
CA ALA A 820 8.95 11.43 -0.68
C ALA A 820 10.28 11.04 0.02
N ASN A 821 10.35 9.83 0.58
CA ASN A 821 11.54 9.29 1.26
C ASN A 821 11.95 7.94 0.64
N SER A 822 12.49 7.97 -0.57
CA SER A 822 12.80 6.74 -1.33
C SER A 822 14.24 6.26 -1.23
N ALA A 823 15.12 6.98 -0.53
CA ALA A 823 16.52 6.55 -0.34
C ALA A 823 16.58 5.23 0.43
N GLY A 824 17.56 4.38 0.11
CA GLY A 824 17.74 3.10 0.78
C GLY A 824 17.97 3.24 2.28
N GLY A 825 17.42 2.30 3.07
CA GLY A 825 17.42 2.30 4.54
C GLY A 825 18.77 2.64 5.16
N THR A 826 19.84 1.97 4.72
CA THR A 826 21.19 2.21 5.21
C THR A 826 21.68 3.64 4.98
N ARG A 827 21.37 4.21 3.81
CA ARG A 827 21.88 5.54 3.40
C ARG A 827 21.22 6.68 4.13
N LYS A 828 19.96 6.52 4.53
CA LYS A 828 19.21 7.52 5.31
C LYS A 828 19.29 7.29 6.82
N SER A 829 19.88 6.18 7.25
CA SER A 829 20.09 5.89 8.66
C SER A 829 21.37 6.55 9.16
N ARG A 830 21.29 7.15 10.36
CA ARG A 830 22.46 7.74 11.02
C ARG A 830 23.46 6.68 11.46
N LEU A 831 22.98 5.49 11.83
CA LEU A 831 23.82 4.31 12.07
C LEU A 831 24.69 3.98 10.85
N GLY A 832 24.13 4.04 9.64
CA GLY A 832 24.87 3.80 8.39
C GLY A 832 26.01 4.80 8.20
N GLU A 833 25.77 6.10 8.42
CA GLU A 833 26.84 7.11 8.32
C GLU A 833 27.99 6.85 9.30
N ILE A 834 27.67 6.47 10.53
CA ILE A 834 28.67 6.21 11.58
C ILE A 834 29.47 4.94 11.26
N LEU A 835 28.80 3.85 10.87
CA LEU A 835 29.44 2.56 10.59
C LEU A 835 30.27 2.56 9.31
N PHE A 836 29.97 3.43 8.35
CA PHE A 836 30.78 3.60 7.14
C PHE A 836 31.78 4.76 7.24
N GLY A 837 31.67 5.64 8.23
CA GLY A 837 32.47 6.86 8.33
C GLY A 837 32.19 7.86 7.21
N GLU A 838 30.97 7.86 6.67
CA GLU A 838 30.60 8.56 5.44
C GLU A 838 29.37 9.45 5.65
N THR A 839 29.40 10.66 5.08
CA THR A 839 28.19 11.49 5.01
C THR A 839 27.32 11.04 3.85
N LEU A 840 26.12 10.55 4.18
CA LEU A 840 25.12 10.02 3.26
C LEU A 840 23.86 10.92 3.33
N LEU A 841 22.68 10.30 3.36
CA LEU A 841 21.39 10.97 3.26
C LEU A 841 20.63 10.99 4.59
N ALA A 842 21.32 10.80 5.72
CA ALA A 842 20.67 10.89 7.03
C ALA A 842 20.04 12.27 7.25
N GLY A 843 18.85 12.29 7.84
CA GLY A 843 18.11 13.52 8.11
C GLY A 843 18.86 14.44 9.09
N ALA A 844 18.68 15.75 8.95
CA ALA A 844 19.28 16.73 9.86
C ALA A 844 18.86 16.48 11.33
N GLY A 845 17.60 16.10 11.57
CA GLY A 845 17.11 15.73 12.89
C GLY A 845 17.86 14.54 13.49
N ALA A 846 18.17 13.52 12.68
CA ALA A 846 18.95 12.36 13.12
C ALA A 846 20.40 12.71 13.47
N ARG A 847 21.05 13.60 12.70
CA ARG A 847 22.41 14.08 13.03
C ARG A 847 22.46 14.97 14.26
N THR A 848 21.39 15.73 14.53
CA THR A 848 21.27 16.53 15.76
C THR A 848 21.03 15.64 16.97
N ALA A 849 20.15 14.64 16.86
CA ALA A 849 19.90 13.68 17.93
C ALA A 849 21.12 12.80 18.22
N HIS A 850 21.84 12.40 17.17
CA HIS A 850 22.98 11.49 17.24
C HIS A 850 24.21 12.11 16.54
N PRO A 851 24.95 13.01 17.23
CA PRO A 851 26.09 13.73 16.66
C PRO A 851 27.25 12.79 16.29
N ASN A 852 28.30 13.34 15.68
CA ASN A 852 29.51 12.56 15.40
C ASN A 852 30.12 12.04 16.71
N PRO A 853 30.66 10.80 16.72
CA PRO A 853 31.43 10.30 17.85
C PRO A 853 32.56 11.29 18.21
N PRO A 854 32.85 11.51 19.50
CA PRO A 854 33.94 12.39 19.91
C PRO A 854 35.29 11.84 19.42
N ASN A 855 36.29 12.70 19.25
CA ASN A 855 37.63 12.29 18.78
C ASN A 855 38.35 11.27 19.70
N THR A 856 37.83 11.06 20.91
CA THR A 856 38.32 10.05 21.87
C THR A 856 37.69 8.66 21.66
N ALA A 857 36.62 8.56 20.86
CA ALA A 857 35.99 7.30 20.52
C ALA A 857 36.83 6.54 19.47
N PRO A 858 36.76 5.19 19.45
CA PRO A 858 37.34 4.42 18.35
C PRO A 858 36.69 4.79 17.02
N ASP A 859 37.45 4.64 15.93
CA ASP A 859 36.92 4.83 14.59
C ASP A 859 35.95 3.70 14.23
N HIS A 860 34.66 4.00 14.29
CA HIS A 860 33.57 3.05 14.06
C HIS A 860 33.61 2.46 12.65
N ALA A 861 34.14 3.19 11.66
CA ALA A 861 34.25 2.75 10.28
C ALA A 861 35.21 1.56 10.09
N THR A 862 36.02 1.26 11.10
CA THR A 862 37.01 0.17 11.07
C THR A 862 36.63 -1.02 11.95
N LEU A 863 35.53 -0.94 12.70
CA LEU A 863 35.17 -1.95 13.71
C LEU A 863 34.44 -3.18 13.13
N LEU A 864 33.63 -2.97 12.09
CA LEU A 864 32.91 -4.03 11.40
C LEU A 864 33.69 -4.48 10.16
N ASN A 865 33.76 -5.79 9.96
CA ASN A 865 34.32 -6.34 8.74
C ASN A 865 33.29 -6.29 7.59
N LYS A 866 33.69 -6.66 6.37
CA LYS A 866 32.82 -6.56 5.19
C LYS A 866 31.53 -7.38 5.31
N ALA A 867 31.60 -8.60 5.85
CA ALA A 867 30.41 -9.45 5.99
C ALA A 867 29.44 -8.91 7.05
N GLU A 868 29.95 -8.33 8.13
CA GLU A 868 29.13 -7.66 9.14
C GLU A 868 28.47 -6.40 8.61
N LEU A 869 29.22 -5.55 7.88
CA LEU A 869 28.66 -4.38 7.21
C LEU A 869 27.57 -4.77 6.21
N ARG A 870 27.79 -5.84 5.42
CA ARG A 870 26.77 -6.41 4.53
C ARG A 870 25.51 -6.80 5.30
N LEU A 871 25.66 -7.55 6.40
CA LEU A 871 24.54 -8.06 7.17
C LEU A 871 23.67 -6.94 7.78
N VAL A 872 24.31 -5.94 8.41
CA VAL A 872 23.59 -4.79 9.00
C VAL A 872 22.96 -3.92 7.90
N THR A 873 23.64 -3.77 6.75
CA THR A 873 23.11 -3.04 5.58
C THR A 873 21.86 -3.73 5.01
N GLU A 874 21.91 -5.04 4.80
CA GLU A 874 20.76 -5.81 4.32
C GLU A 874 19.57 -5.70 5.29
N TRP A 875 19.81 -5.78 6.60
CA TRP A 875 18.76 -5.59 7.61
C TRP A 875 18.13 -4.20 7.58
N MET A 876 18.92 -3.13 7.55
CA MET A 876 18.40 -1.76 7.48
C MET A 876 17.64 -1.51 6.17
N ASP A 877 18.16 -2.01 5.04
CA ASP A 877 17.52 -1.83 3.72
C ASP A 877 16.21 -2.60 3.58
N LEU A 878 16.03 -3.71 4.31
CA LEU A 878 14.76 -4.44 4.36
C LEU A 878 13.71 -3.73 5.23
N GLY A 879 14.08 -2.68 5.96
CA GLY A 879 13.17 -1.94 6.85
C GLY A 879 13.41 -2.21 8.33
N GLY A 880 14.52 -2.85 8.71
CA GLY A 880 14.90 -3.02 10.11
C GLY A 880 13.95 -3.92 10.90
N GLN A 881 13.41 -4.99 10.30
CA GLN A 881 12.51 -5.91 11.01
C GLN A 881 13.18 -6.55 12.23
N TYR A 882 12.40 -6.81 13.27
CA TYR A 882 12.78 -7.68 14.37
C TYR A 882 12.78 -9.16 13.91
N TYR A 883 11.75 -9.59 13.18
CA TYR A 883 11.66 -10.92 12.55
C TYR A 883 11.14 -10.84 11.12
N ASN A 884 11.81 -11.52 10.20
CA ASN A 884 11.36 -11.73 8.82
C ASN A 884 10.79 -13.14 8.57
N ASP A 885 10.87 -14.02 9.56
CA ASP A 885 10.26 -15.36 9.51
C ASP A 885 9.15 -15.47 10.57
N PRO A 886 7.86 -15.43 10.15
CA PRO A 886 6.72 -15.56 11.06
C PRO A 886 6.51 -16.99 11.56
N PHE A 887 7.27 -17.97 11.07
CA PHE A 887 7.18 -19.38 11.47
C PHE A 887 8.35 -19.81 12.34
N ASN A 888 9.27 -18.91 12.68
CA ASN A 888 10.43 -19.22 13.48
C ASN A 888 9.99 -19.79 14.86
N PRO A 889 10.29 -21.06 15.18
CA PRO A 889 9.87 -21.65 16.45
C PRO A 889 10.60 -21.03 17.66
N ASN A 890 11.73 -20.37 17.44
CA ASN A 890 12.44 -19.63 18.49
C ASN A 890 12.04 -18.15 18.51
N GLY A 891 11.24 -17.69 17.54
CA GLY A 891 10.71 -16.34 17.48
C GLY A 891 9.54 -16.14 18.45
N SER A 892 9.49 -14.97 19.09
CA SER A 892 8.35 -14.53 19.91
C SER A 892 7.15 -14.06 19.07
N VAL A 893 7.27 -14.07 17.74
CA VAL A 893 6.18 -13.80 16.80
C VAL A 893 5.49 -15.13 16.53
N ARG A 894 4.51 -15.46 17.37
CA ARG A 894 3.66 -16.65 17.20
C ARG A 894 2.20 -16.22 17.19
N ALA A 895 1.38 -17.00 16.50
CA ALA A 895 -0.04 -16.74 16.32
C ALA A 895 -0.74 -16.48 17.67
N ILE A 896 -1.36 -15.31 17.81
CA ILE A 896 -2.18 -14.92 18.96
C ILE A 896 -3.64 -15.03 18.53
N ASN A 897 -4.09 -16.26 18.33
CA ASN A 897 -5.47 -16.50 17.91
C ASN A 897 -6.41 -16.28 19.10
N GLY A 898 -7.22 -15.22 19.09
CA GLY A 898 -8.31 -15.05 20.07
C GLY A 898 -8.12 -13.93 21.10
N LEU A 899 -6.96 -13.26 21.15
CA LEU A 899 -6.86 -12.01 21.90
C LEU A 899 -7.48 -10.88 21.06
N SER A 900 -8.27 -10.01 21.69
CA SER A 900 -8.94 -8.89 21.02
C SER A 900 -8.93 -7.66 21.90
N GLU A 901 -9.01 -6.48 21.28
CA GLU A 901 -9.13 -5.22 22.02
C GLU A 901 -10.34 -5.25 22.97
N ALA A 902 -11.47 -5.81 22.53
CA ALA A 902 -12.67 -5.94 23.36
C ALA A 902 -12.45 -6.83 24.60
N SER A 903 -11.79 -7.99 24.44
CA SER A 903 -11.50 -8.88 25.57
C SER A 903 -10.42 -8.30 26.49
N PHE A 904 -9.46 -7.56 25.94
CA PHE A 904 -8.46 -6.80 26.67
C PHE A 904 -9.09 -5.69 27.52
N ALA A 905 -9.95 -4.86 26.91
CA ALA A 905 -10.65 -3.75 27.56
C ALA A 905 -11.49 -4.24 28.75
N ALA A 906 -12.17 -5.37 28.58
CA ALA A 906 -13.03 -5.95 29.61
C ALA A 906 -12.24 -6.56 30.78
N ASN A 907 -11.13 -7.24 30.50
CA ASN A 907 -10.51 -8.15 31.49
C ASN A 907 -9.10 -7.72 31.94
N VAL A 908 -8.29 -7.12 31.06
CA VAL A 908 -6.86 -6.88 31.30
C VAL A 908 -6.57 -5.41 31.55
N GLN A 909 -7.09 -4.50 30.72
CA GLN A 909 -6.84 -3.07 30.83
C GLN A 909 -7.16 -2.50 32.24
N PRO A 910 -8.26 -2.90 32.92
CA PRO A 910 -8.54 -2.41 34.27
C PRO A 910 -7.48 -2.83 35.30
N ILE A 911 -6.90 -4.03 35.16
CA ILE A 911 -5.83 -4.54 36.02
C ILE A 911 -4.55 -3.75 35.76
N LEU A 912 -4.15 -3.58 34.50
CA LEU A 912 -2.94 -2.84 34.13
C LEU A 912 -3.01 -1.38 34.58
N ARG A 913 -4.17 -0.72 34.41
CA ARG A 913 -4.34 0.65 34.87
C ARG A 913 -4.23 0.79 36.40
N ARG A 914 -4.85 -0.13 37.15
CA ARG A 914 -4.83 -0.10 38.62
C ARG A 914 -3.47 -0.49 39.20
N SER A 915 -2.85 -1.52 38.66
CA SER A 915 -1.68 -2.19 39.25
C SER A 915 -0.35 -1.75 38.64
N CYS A 916 -0.35 -1.16 37.44
CA CYS A 916 0.87 -0.76 36.71
C CYS A 916 0.90 0.74 36.36
N ALA A 917 -0.19 1.28 35.80
CA ALA A 917 -0.22 2.68 35.36
C ALA A 917 -0.22 3.67 36.54
N ALA A 918 -0.99 3.37 37.60
CA ALA A 918 -1.18 4.24 38.77
C ALA A 918 0.11 4.69 39.47
N SER A 919 1.23 4.01 39.22
CA SER A 919 2.50 4.24 39.91
C SER A 919 3.73 4.28 39.00
N CYS A 920 3.75 3.59 37.85
CA CYS A 920 4.99 3.44 37.04
C CYS A 920 4.82 3.59 35.52
N HIS A 921 3.66 3.24 34.93
CA HIS A 921 3.51 3.06 33.48
C HIS A 921 2.43 3.97 32.85
N GLN A 922 2.28 5.23 33.26
CA GLN A 922 1.25 6.14 32.73
C GLN A 922 1.80 7.25 31.83
N ALA A 923 1.04 7.64 30.80
CA ALA A 923 1.35 8.80 29.96
C ALA A 923 0.74 10.09 30.55
N GLY A 924 1.55 10.90 31.23
CA GLY A 924 1.12 12.21 31.75
C GLY A 924 0.15 12.12 32.95
N ASN A 925 0.12 13.18 33.79
CA ASN A 925 -0.47 13.20 35.14
C ASN A 925 0.16 12.18 36.11
N ILE A 926 1.38 12.48 36.53
CA ILE A 926 1.92 11.89 37.75
C ILE A 926 0.95 12.22 38.90
N ASP A 927 0.51 11.21 39.66
CA ASP A 927 0.06 11.45 41.03
C ASP A 927 1.13 12.31 41.70
N PRO A 928 0.82 13.51 42.23
CA PRO A 928 1.81 14.40 42.83
C PRO A 928 2.65 13.77 43.96
N ALA A 929 2.29 12.57 44.42
CA ALA A 929 3.09 11.74 45.33
C ALA A 929 4.30 11.00 44.70
N VAL A 930 4.44 10.92 43.37
CA VAL A 930 5.55 10.21 42.70
C VAL A 930 6.60 11.21 42.18
N PRO A 931 7.89 11.12 42.57
CA PRO A 931 8.92 12.05 42.12
C PRO A 931 9.10 12.02 40.61
N GLY A 932 8.84 13.15 39.94
CA GLY A 932 9.08 13.33 38.51
C GLY A 932 10.57 13.40 38.19
N GLY A 933 10.96 12.82 37.04
CA GLY A 933 12.15 13.28 36.32
C GLY A 933 13.17 12.23 35.87
N LEU A 934 13.12 10.96 36.26
CA LEU A 934 14.16 9.98 35.89
C LEU A 934 13.67 8.63 35.35
N THR A 935 12.37 8.34 35.38
CA THR A 935 11.83 6.99 35.14
C THR A 935 11.25 6.74 33.75
N PHE A 936 11.02 7.76 32.92
CA PHE A 936 10.35 7.58 31.62
C PHE A 936 11.27 7.39 30.41
N ARG A 937 12.55 7.81 30.47
CA ARG A 937 13.47 7.62 29.33
C ARG A 937 13.73 6.14 29.02
N GLY A 938 13.84 5.30 30.05
CA GLY A 938 14.02 3.85 29.89
C GLY A 938 12.74 3.01 29.98
N ASN A 939 11.59 3.61 30.32
CA ASN A 939 10.33 2.88 30.44
C ASN A 939 9.58 2.89 29.11
N ARG A 940 9.64 1.78 28.38
CA ARG A 940 9.04 1.63 27.05
C ARG A 940 7.64 1.01 27.06
N PHE A 941 7.20 0.49 28.20
CA PHE A 941 5.82 0.08 28.42
C PHE A 941 5.04 1.25 29.04
N ILE A 942 4.30 2.00 28.23
CA ILE A 942 3.54 3.17 28.69
C ILE A 942 2.07 3.00 28.31
N LEU A 943 1.22 3.02 29.32
CA LEU A 943 -0.24 2.99 29.19
C LEU A 943 -0.73 4.43 29.07
N THR A 944 -1.36 4.71 27.95
CA THR A 944 -1.92 6.03 27.63
C THR A 944 -3.33 6.20 28.18
N GLY A 945 -3.98 5.07 28.51
CA GLY A 945 -5.38 5.02 28.90
C GLY A 945 -6.34 4.88 27.70
N SER A 946 -5.83 4.98 26.47
CA SER A 946 -6.56 4.55 25.26
C SER A 946 -6.58 3.02 25.21
N THR A 947 -7.75 2.43 24.95
CA THR A 947 -7.88 0.97 24.85
C THR A 947 -7.06 0.40 23.70
N GLU A 948 -7.12 0.99 22.51
CA GLU A 948 -6.34 0.55 21.34
C GLU A 948 -4.84 0.65 21.61
N GLY A 949 -4.37 1.82 22.09
CA GLY A 949 -2.96 2.03 22.40
C GLY A 949 -2.45 1.10 23.50
N ASP A 950 -3.21 0.95 24.59
CA ASP A 950 -2.87 0.06 25.70
C ASP A 950 -2.89 -1.41 25.28
N PHE A 951 -3.80 -1.81 24.38
CA PHE A 951 -3.86 -3.16 23.81
C PHE A 951 -2.61 -3.44 22.97
N GLY A 952 -2.26 -2.53 22.06
CA GLY A 952 -1.09 -2.67 21.18
C GLY A 952 0.23 -2.77 21.96
N VAL A 953 0.44 -1.90 22.94
CA VAL A 953 1.64 -1.97 23.78
C VAL A 953 1.65 -3.22 24.66
N THR A 954 0.49 -3.70 25.14
CA THR A 954 0.38 -4.95 25.92
C THR A 954 0.72 -6.17 25.08
N LEU A 955 0.27 -6.24 23.83
CA LEU A 955 0.57 -7.35 22.94
C LEU A 955 2.07 -7.50 22.67
N SER A 956 2.84 -6.40 22.67
CA SER A 956 4.30 -6.49 22.57
C SER A 956 4.94 -7.32 23.69
N MET A 957 4.30 -7.39 24.86
CA MET A 957 4.79 -8.16 26.02
C MET A 957 4.39 -9.65 25.99
N ILE A 958 3.61 -10.06 25.00
CA ILE A 958 3.12 -11.43 24.83
C ILE A 958 3.99 -12.15 23.80
N SER A 959 4.87 -13.02 24.29
CA SER A 959 5.82 -13.79 23.49
C SER A 959 5.41 -15.24 23.25
N ASN A 960 4.46 -15.78 24.03
CA ASN A 960 4.02 -17.17 23.97
C ASN A 960 2.63 -17.36 24.63
N THR A 961 1.56 -17.34 23.84
CA THR A 961 0.19 -17.55 24.33
C THR A 961 -0.01 -18.93 24.94
N CYS A 962 0.64 -19.98 24.40
CA CYS A 962 0.54 -21.34 24.93
C CYS A 962 1.32 -21.56 26.24
N ASN A 963 2.09 -20.59 26.71
CA ASN A 963 2.74 -20.61 28.02
C ASN A 963 2.68 -19.22 28.66
N ALA A 964 1.51 -18.86 29.18
CA ALA A 964 1.23 -17.58 29.82
C ALA A 964 2.33 -17.12 30.79
N ALA A 965 2.81 -18.01 31.68
CA ALA A 965 3.82 -17.67 32.69
C ALA A 965 5.19 -17.26 32.11
N SER A 966 5.49 -17.59 30.86
CA SER A 966 6.73 -17.21 30.18
C SER A 966 6.71 -15.80 29.59
N ASN A 967 5.52 -15.20 29.42
CA ASN A 967 5.35 -13.87 28.80
C ASN A 967 5.85 -12.78 29.74
N TYR A 968 6.50 -11.76 29.18
CA TYR A 968 7.09 -10.67 29.96
C TYR A 968 6.09 -9.91 30.81
N LEU A 969 4.84 -9.80 30.36
CA LEU A 969 3.74 -9.22 31.14
C LEU A 969 3.55 -9.90 32.50
N LEU A 970 3.75 -11.23 32.58
CA LEU A 970 3.58 -12.03 33.79
C LEU A 970 4.90 -12.47 34.43
N SER A 971 5.98 -12.55 33.65
CA SER A 971 7.28 -13.00 34.13
C SER A 971 8.07 -11.84 34.70
N ARG A 972 8.35 -10.76 33.93
CA ARG A 972 9.02 -9.49 34.35
C ARG A 972 8.87 -8.36 33.28
N PRO A 973 8.11 -7.28 33.54
CA PRO A 973 7.70 -6.39 32.45
C PRO A 973 8.68 -5.32 31.93
N SER A 974 9.78 -4.93 32.59
CA SER A 974 10.59 -3.81 32.00
C SER A 974 12.04 -3.61 32.44
N SER A 975 12.50 -4.21 33.55
CA SER A 975 13.89 -4.08 34.01
C SER A 975 14.22 -5.11 35.10
N ASN A 976 15.50 -5.20 35.51
CA ASN A 976 15.91 -6.01 36.66
C ASN A 976 16.82 -5.19 37.58
N PRO A 977 16.43 -4.95 38.86
CA PRO A 977 15.19 -5.38 39.52
C PRO A 977 13.98 -4.52 39.14
N HIS A 978 12.79 -5.13 39.03
CA HIS A 978 11.53 -4.45 38.72
C HIS A 978 10.37 -4.93 39.63
N PRO A 979 9.66 -4.02 40.34
CA PRO A 979 10.06 -2.62 40.59
C PRO A 979 11.41 -2.57 41.33
N ALA A 980 12.03 -1.39 41.47
CA ALA A 980 13.34 -1.27 42.11
C ALA A 980 13.39 -2.03 43.46
N GLY A 981 14.26 -3.06 43.56
CA GLY A 981 14.39 -3.94 44.72
C GLY A 981 13.59 -5.26 44.68
N GLY A 982 12.73 -5.47 43.67
CA GLY A 982 11.93 -6.69 43.48
C GLY A 982 12.64 -7.76 42.64
N THR A 983 12.46 -9.04 42.99
CA THR A 983 13.07 -10.20 42.30
C THR A 983 12.05 -11.12 41.61
N GLY A 984 10.75 -10.82 41.69
CA GLY A 984 9.65 -11.63 41.13
C GLY A 984 8.65 -10.82 40.30
N PRO A 985 7.64 -11.47 39.72
CA PRO A 985 6.53 -10.81 39.02
C PRO A 985 5.86 -9.73 39.87
N VAL A 986 5.41 -8.64 39.24
CA VAL A 986 4.68 -7.54 39.91
C VAL A 986 3.36 -8.05 40.49
N LEU A 987 2.65 -8.91 39.75
CA LEU A 987 1.47 -9.61 40.23
C LEU A 987 1.89 -10.94 40.88
N PRO A 988 1.51 -11.22 42.13
CA PRO A 988 1.83 -12.49 42.77
C PRO A 988 1.34 -13.68 41.92
N VAL A 989 2.24 -14.63 41.66
CA VAL A 989 1.93 -15.82 40.86
C VAL A 989 0.75 -16.55 41.51
N GLY A 990 -0.30 -16.79 40.72
CA GLY A 990 -1.53 -17.46 41.17
C GLY A 990 -2.58 -16.54 41.81
N SER A 991 -2.33 -15.23 41.95
CA SER A 991 -3.36 -14.26 42.34
C SER A 991 -4.49 -14.17 41.30
N ALA A 992 -5.66 -13.65 41.68
CA ALA A 992 -6.79 -13.49 40.77
C ALA A 992 -6.45 -12.62 39.55
N ASP A 993 -5.73 -11.51 39.76
CA ASP A 993 -5.28 -10.62 38.68
C ASP A 993 -4.27 -11.35 37.77
N TYR A 994 -3.29 -12.08 38.35
CA TYR A 994 -2.35 -12.90 37.58
C TYR A 994 -3.08 -13.95 36.74
N GLN A 995 -4.03 -14.68 37.32
CA GLN A 995 -4.78 -15.72 36.62
C GLN A 995 -5.68 -15.14 35.53
N THR A 996 -6.27 -13.96 35.74
CA THR A 996 -7.09 -13.29 34.72
C THR A 996 -6.26 -12.97 33.48
N ILE A 997 -5.08 -12.36 33.67
CA ILE A 997 -4.16 -12.08 32.58
C ILE A 997 -3.61 -13.37 31.97
N ALA A 998 -3.26 -14.37 32.79
CA ALA A 998 -2.75 -15.65 32.30
C ALA A 998 -3.77 -16.42 31.45
N ASN A 999 -5.04 -16.43 31.87
CA ASN A 999 -6.13 -17.05 31.14
C ASN A 999 -6.44 -16.29 29.86
N TRP A 1000 -6.41 -14.95 29.91
CA TRP A 1000 -6.50 -14.12 28.71
C TRP A 1000 -5.38 -14.48 27.73
N ILE A 1001 -4.11 -14.42 28.13
CA ILE A 1001 -2.97 -14.83 27.28
C ILE A 1001 -3.14 -16.24 26.73
N SER A 1002 -3.55 -17.20 27.58
CA SER A 1002 -3.74 -18.60 27.19
C SER A 1002 -4.90 -18.80 26.23
N SER A 1003 -5.89 -17.90 26.18
CA SER A 1003 -6.95 -17.94 25.16
C SER A 1003 -6.46 -17.56 23.76
N GLY A 1004 -5.22 -17.05 23.68
CA GLY A 1004 -4.48 -16.81 22.45
C GLY A 1004 -3.84 -18.07 21.85
N CYS A 1005 -3.97 -19.21 22.54
CA CYS A 1005 -3.60 -20.56 22.13
C CYS A 1005 -4.90 -21.38 21.98
#